data_AF-A0A2V7X216-F1
#
_entry.id   AF-A0A2V7X216-F1
#
_cell.length_a   1.000
_cell.length_b   1.000
_cell.length_c   1.000
_cell.angle_alpha   90.00
_cell.angle_beta   90.00
_cell.angle_gamma   90.00
#
_symmetry.space_group_name_H-M   'P 1'
#
loop_
_entity.id
_entity.type
_entity.pdbx_description
1 polymer ?
#
loop_
_entity_poly.entity_id
_entity_poly.type
_entity_poly.pdbx_seq_one_letter_code
_entity_poly.pdbx_strand_id
1 'polypeptide(L)'
;MNRSWRRLLGLLLCLGSVGWTQEKVIIDTDIGDDVDDAFALALAVKSPELQVLGISTAFGETDVRAKIVDRFLAEVGKSDIPVFVGKPAGKTPMSQRIYGEEGHFAKSSHADATDFLLQEIKKYPGEITLIAIGPLMNVGEGIDRDSATFRKLKRVVIMGGSVRRGYGDYGYNEHFPPSPEWNILNDVKSAQKLFASGVPVYVMPLDSTQLKLDEVKRAFLFTRGTAVTDQLAILYHLWAQETPTLFDPMTVTFVLKPELCPVTPMHIRVDEKGYTREEPGTPNVEFQSGRFLPVLFAESRGTVGRKCVMKISGSEKTHFHCHEGILMRPEDSGRRGFLKGLGTAGGVALVPKIPASAAQDAAQPASRALFRDVRNFGATGDGKSLDTDAVNRAIEEAAHSGGGTVYFPAGNYLCYSLHLKSKVALYLEQGATIVAADPASDASRSYDAAESNKPWEDYQDFGHNHWHNSLIWGEGLSDVSICGPGLIWGKGLSRGWGAGPVAEQPGVANKAIALKHCRNVLLRDFSILHGGHFGILATGVDNLTIDNLKIDTNRDGVDVDCCRNVRISNCSVNSPWDDGICLKSSFALGYARATEMVTITNCLLSGSFEEGALLDGTFKKFADGTKVPRTGRIKFGTESNGGFKNITVSNCVFDGCRGLAIESVDGAVIEDVTCANITMRDAVEAPIFVRLGARMRGPSGVPVGAIRRLILSNITVLCAAPNSARIASIVAGIPGHPIEDVKISDVVVVHGGGGTASDAQRAIPQEEKKYPEPTMFGTTPAHGFFVRHVRGLEMESVKIEHANPDARPVFVLDDVEGADFGRIKAATDHGVPTFSLNQVRDFSVARSKPVPDTEIEVVGKKEI
;
A
#
# COMPACT_ATOMS: atom_id res chain seq x y z
N MET A 1 -49.72 -45.76 23.59
CA MET A 1 -48.82 -44.61 23.35
C MET A 1 -49.44 -43.34 23.91
N ASN A 2 -48.64 -42.44 24.51
CA ASN A 2 -49.17 -41.30 25.28
C ASN A 2 -49.21 -39.98 24.48
N ARG A 3 -50.15 -39.07 24.81
CA ARG A 3 -50.43 -37.83 24.05
C ARG A 3 -49.23 -36.88 23.94
N SER A 4 -48.24 -37.00 24.83
CA SER A 4 -47.00 -36.21 24.87
C SER A 4 -46.23 -36.23 23.54
N TRP A 5 -46.11 -37.41 22.91
CA TRP A 5 -45.27 -37.59 21.71
C TRP A 5 -45.79 -36.84 20.47
N ARG A 6 -47.12 -36.71 20.31
CA ARG A 6 -47.70 -35.93 19.21
C ARG A 6 -47.53 -34.41 19.38
N ARG A 7 -47.33 -33.91 20.60
CA ARG A 7 -46.99 -32.50 20.83
C ARG A 7 -45.50 -32.21 20.61
N LEU A 8 -44.62 -33.16 20.95
CA LEU A 8 -43.18 -33.01 20.70
C LEU A 8 -42.87 -32.92 19.20
N LEU A 9 -43.47 -33.79 18.39
CA LEU A 9 -43.35 -33.73 16.92
C LEU A 9 -43.96 -32.45 16.33
N GLY A 10 -45.01 -31.91 16.94
CA GLY A 10 -45.64 -30.66 16.53
C GLY A 10 -44.78 -29.41 16.80
N LEU A 11 -44.04 -29.37 17.91
CA LEU A 11 -43.10 -28.26 18.17
C LEU A 11 -41.86 -28.32 17.29
N LEU A 12 -41.33 -29.51 17.01
CA LEU A 12 -40.16 -29.69 16.13
C LEU A 12 -40.39 -29.23 14.68
N LEU A 13 -41.64 -29.14 14.24
CA LEU A 13 -42.02 -28.61 12.91
C LEU A 13 -42.36 -27.10 12.92
N CYS A 14 -42.36 -26.45 14.09
CA CYS A 14 -42.73 -25.04 14.25
C CYS A 14 -41.59 -24.15 14.78
N LEU A 15 -40.34 -24.65 14.82
CA LEU A 15 -39.14 -23.84 15.08
C LEU A 15 -38.72 -23.03 13.84
N GLY A 16 -39.66 -22.25 13.30
CA GLY A 16 -39.41 -21.30 12.22
C GLY A 16 -38.74 -20.04 12.75
N SER A 17 -37.49 -19.83 12.37
CA SER A 17 -36.78 -18.54 12.30
C SER A 17 -37.20 -17.45 13.31
N VAL A 18 -36.42 -17.29 14.40
CA VAL A 18 -36.29 -15.98 15.06
C VAL A 18 -35.45 -15.09 14.14
N GLY A 19 -36.10 -14.54 13.11
CA GLY A 19 -35.45 -13.65 12.15
C GLY A 19 -35.17 -12.30 12.77
N TRP A 20 -33.98 -11.75 12.52
CA TRP A 20 -33.74 -10.32 12.67
C TRP A 20 -34.67 -9.60 11.70
N THR A 21 -35.58 -8.76 12.20
CA THR A 21 -36.50 -7.99 11.37
C THR A 21 -35.72 -6.87 10.68
N GLN A 22 -35.22 -7.16 9.48
CA GLN A 22 -34.57 -6.20 8.60
C GLN A 22 -35.45 -4.96 8.39
N GLU A 23 -34.83 -3.78 8.31
CA GLU A 23 -35.57 -2.57 7.97
C GLU A 23 -35.93 -2.58 6.48
N LYS A 24 -37.24 -2.58 6.18
CA LYS A 24 -37.72 -2.48 4.80
C LYS A 24 -37.38 -1.10 4.25
N VAL A 25 -36.61 -1.08 3.16
CA VAL A 25 -36.23 0.16 2.47
C VAL A 25 -36.61 0.14 1.01
N ILE A 26 -36.96 1.30 0.48
CA ILE A 26 -36.96 1.62 -0.95
C ILE A 26 -35.92 2.73 -1.14
N ILE A 27 -35.15 2.68 -2.22
CA ILE A 27 -34.12 3.68 -2.55
C ILE A 27 -34.54 4.41 -3.82
N ASP A 28 -34.59 5.74 -3.78
CA ASP A 28 -34.93 6.62 -4.90
C ASP A 28 -33.70 7.48 -5.26
N THR A 29 -33.14 7.29 -6.45
CA THR A 29 -31.75 7.67 -6.80
C THR A 29 -31.65 8.31 -8.18
N ASP A 30 -30.74 9.26 -8.38
CA ASP A 30 -30.37 9.79 -9.71
C ASP A 30 -28.94 9.42 -10.14
N ILE A 31 -28.50 8.21 -9.75
CA ILE A 31 -27.24 7.58 -10.16
C ILE A 31 -26.89 7.78 -11.64
N GLY A 32 -25.63 8.11 -11.89
CA GLY A 32 -25.06 8.20 -13.24
C GLY A 32 -24.30 9.50 -13.52
N ASP A 33 -24.53 10.54 -12.73
CA ASP A 33 -23.98 11.88 -12.94
C ASP A 33 -22.81 12.12 -11.98
N ASP A 34 -23.06 12.11 -10.66
CA ASP A 34 -22.03 11.91 -9.62
C ASP A 34 -21.87 10.41 -9.29
N VAL A 35 -20.89 10.08 -8.44
CA VAL A 35 -20.54 8.71 -8.07
C VAL A 35 -21.09 8.28 -6.71
N ASP A 36 -21.44 9.19 -5.80
CA ASP A 36 -21.75 8.81 -4.42
C ASP A 36 -23.13 8.16 -4.22
N ASP A 37 -24.08 8.34 -5.14
CA ASP A 37 -25.21 7.43 -5.35
C ASP A 37 -24.76 5.96 -5.36
N ALA A 38 -23.74 5.64 -6.16
CA ALA A 38 -23.25 4.27 -6.32
C ALA A 38 -22.64 3.75 -5.00
N PHE A 39 -21.99 4.62 -4.22
CA PHE A 39 -21.53 4.30 -2.87
C PHE A 39 -22.70 4.09 -1.89
N ALA A 40 -23.81 4.82 -2.02
CA ALA A 40 -25.00 4.64 -1.21
C ALA A 40 -25.72 3.32 -1.53
N LEU A 41 -25.89 3.01 -2.83
CA LEU A 41 -26.39 1.71 -3.29
C LEU A 41 -25.47 0.57 -2.81
N ALA A 42 -24.15 0.71 -2.98
CA ALA A 42 -23.16 -0.28 -2.55
C ALA A 42 -23.25 -0.60 -1.05
N LEU A 43 -23.37 0.44 -0.20
CA LEU A 43 -23.57 0.29 1.23
C LEU A 43 -24.90 -0.42 1.52
N ALA A 44 -26.00 0.05 0.93
CA ALA A 44 -27.33 -0.48 1.20
C ALA A 44 -27.50 -1.95 0.79
N VAL A 45 -26.98 -2.38 -0.37
CA VAL A 45 -27.11 -3.77 -0.85
C VAL A 45 -26.13 -4.75 -0.18
N LYS A 46 -25.15 -4.23 0.58
CA LYS A 46 -24.23 -5.05 1.41
C LYS A 46 -24.58 -5.06 2.89
N SER A 47 -25.46 -4.17 3.37
CA SER A 47 -25.94 -4.17 4.75
C SER A 47 -27.01 -5.25 4.99
N PRO A 48 -26.74 -6.31 5.77
CA PRO A 48 -27.74 -7.33 6.09
C PRO A 48 -28.87 -6.81 7.00
N GLU A 49 -28.72 -5.61 7.59
CA GLU A 49 -29.75 -4.93 8.37
C GLU A 49 -30.94 -4.45 7.52
N LEU A 50 -30.75 -4.31 6.20
CA LEU A 50 -31.75 -3.73 5.28
C LEU A 50 -32.39 -4.80 4.40
N GLN A 51 -33.71 -4.71 4.26
CA GLN A 51 -34.47 -5.40 3.21
C GLN A 51 -34.81 -4.38 2.12
N VAL A 52 -33.95 -4.26 1.11
CA VAL A 52 -34.20 -3.43 -0.07
C VAL A 52 -35.34 -4.07 -0.87
N LEU A 53 -36.54 -3.49 -0.82
CA LEU A 53 -37.73 -3.97 -1.54
C LEU A 53 -37.67 -3.67 -3.04
N GLY A 54 -36.93 -2.63 -3.42
CA GLY A 54 -36.72 -2.19 -4.79
C GLY A 54 -35.97 -0.86 -4.83
N ILE A 55 -35.47 -0.51 -6.02
CA ILE A 55 -34.79 0.75 -6.29
C ILE A 55 -35.52 1.47 -7.43
N SER A 56 -35.86 2.74 -7.23
CA SER A 56 -36.46 3.61 -8.25
C SER A 56 -35.46 4.66 -8.71
N THR A 57 -35.52 5.01 -10.00
CA THR A 57 -34.69 6.08 -10.56
C THR A 57 -35.46 7.38 -10.76
N ALA A 58 -34.81 8.50 -10.44
CA ALA A 58 -35.34 9.85 -10.56
C ALA A 58 -34.42 10.73 -11.42
N PHE A 59 -34.95 11.88 -11.86
CA PHE A 59 -34.26 12.95 -12.59
C PHE A 59 -33.58 12.58 -13.94
N GLY A 60 -33.51 13.55 -14.86
CA GLY A 60 -32.86 13.37 -16.17
C GLY A 60 -33.43 12.21 -16.99
N GLU A 61 -32.54 11.40 -17.55
CA GLU A 61 -32.86 10.21 -18.36
C GLU A 61 -33.01 8.96 -17.47
N THR A 62 -34.13 8.89 -16.74
CA THR A 62 -34.44 7.84 -15.74
C THR A 62 -34.32 6.41 -16.27
N ASP A 63 -34.70 6.15 -17.54
CA ASP A 63 -34.51 4.85 -18.21
C ASP A 63 -33.04 4.43 -18.31
N VAL A 64 -32.11 5.38 -18.49
CA VAL A 64 -30.68 5.11 -18.60
C VAL A 64 -30.09 4.85 -17.21
N ARG A 65 -30.51 5.63 -16.21
CA ARG A 65 -30.19 5.37 -14.80
C ARG A 65 -30.65 3.97 -14.37
N ALA A 66 -31.84 3.55 -14.79
CA ALA A 66 -32.38 2.23 -14.44
C ALA A 66 -31.52 1.08 -14.99
N LYS A 67 -30.86 1.28 -16.13
CA LYS A 67 -29.88 0.31 -16.68
C LYS A 67 -28.56 0.31 -15.92
N ILE A 68 -28.11 1.46 -15.41
CA ILE A 68 -26.96 1.53 -14.49
C ILE A 68 -27.26 0.75 -13.21
N VAL A 69 -28.45 0.92 -12.63
CA VAL A 69 -28.90 0.14 -11.45
C VAL A 69 -29.02 -1.34 -11.77
N ASP A 70 -29.64 -1.73 -12.90
CA ASP A 70 -29.73 -3.15 -13.33
C ASP A 70 -28.35 -3.82 -13.41
N ARG A 71 -27.39 -3.18 -14.09
CA ARG A 71 -26.04 -3.70 -14.20
C ARG A 71 -25.38 -3.77 -12.84
N PHE A 72 -25.40 -2.69 -12.06
CA PHE A 72 -24.81 -2.68 -10.72
C PHE A 72 -25.37 -3.82 -9.85
N LEU A 73 -26.68 -3.98 -9.79
CA LEU A 73 -27.32 -5.06 -9.04
C LEU A 73 -26.94 -6.45 -9.56
N ALA A 74 -26.90 -6.67 -10.88
CA ALA A 74 -26.54 -7.96 -11.44
C ALA A 74 -25.08 -8.36 -11.15
N GLU A 75 -24.13 -7.45 -11.43
CA GLU A 75 -22.69 -7.67 -11.22
C GLU A 75 -22.38 -7.96 -9.74
N VAL A 76 -23.07 -7.29 -8.79
CA VAL A 76 -22.82 -7.46 -7.35
C VAL A 76 -23.58 -8.63 -6.69
N GLY A 77 -24.28 -9.45 -7.50
CA GLY A 77 -25.02 -10.63 -7.04
C GLY A 77 -26.36 -10.32 -6.37
N LYS A 78 -27.06 -9.28 -6.86
CA LYS A 78 -28.29 -8.70 -6.29
C LYS A 78 -29.39 -8.39 -7.32
N SER A 79 -29.42 -9.13 -8.43
CA SER A 79 -30.46 -9.04 -9.47
C SER A 79 -31.86 -9.49 -9.02
N ASP A 80 -32.01 -9.98 -7.79
CA ASP A 80 -33.28 -10.24 -7.10
C ASP A 80 -33.99 -8.95 -6.66
N ILE A 81 -33.25 -7.84 -6.48
CA ILE A 81 -33.83 -6.54 -6.15
C ILE A 81 -34.46 -5.92 -7.42
N PRO A 82 -35.78 -5.60 -7.41
CA PRO A 82 -36.44 -5.04 -8.58
C PRO A 82 -36.11 -3.55 -8.78
N VAL A 83 -36.07 -3.13 -10.05
CA VAL A 83 -35.71 -1.77 -10.47
C VAL A 83 -36.91 -1.14 -11.19
N PHE A 84 -37.19 0.12 -10.88
CA PHE A 84 -38.33 0.89 -11.38
C PHE A 84 -37.91 2.24 -11.92
N VAL A 85 -38.68 2.78 -12.86
CA VAL A 85 -38.33 4.02 -13.57
C VAL A 85 -39.30 5.14 -13.20
N GLY A 86 -38.74 6.28 -12.80
CA GLY A 86 -39.47 7.54 -12.63
C GLY A 86 -39.71 8.24 -13.97
N LYS A 87 -40.49 9.31 -13.97
CA LYS A 87 -40.69 10.09 -15.20
C LYS A 87 -39.41 10.84 -15.59
N PRO A 88 -39.03 10.83 -16.88
CA PRO A 88 -37.83 11.54 -17.34
C PRO A 88 -38.00 13.05 -17.21
N ALA A 89 -36.98 13.73 -16.71
CA ALA A 89 -36.98 15.15 -16.37
C ALA A 89 -36.02 15.96 -17.25
N GLY A 90 -36.01 15.67 -18.55
CA GLY A 90 -35.10 16.27 -19.54
C GLY A 90 -33.90 15.37 -19.86
N LYS A 91 -32.86 15.95 -20.46
CA LYS A 91 -31.57 15.29 -20.70
C LYS A 91 -30.50 15.89 -19.80
N THR A 92 -29.72 15.04 -19.17
CA THR A 92 -28.63 15.44 -18.27
C THR A 92 -27.30 14.83 -18.75
N PRO A 93 -26.17 15.55 -18.71
CA PRO A 93 -24.85 14.98 -18.96
C PRO A 93 -24.50 13.92 -17.91
N MET A 94 -24.54 12.66 -18.31
CA MET A 94 -24.39 11.50 -17.43
C MET A 94 -23.03 10.84 -17.66
N SER A 95 -22.11 10.99 -16.71
CA SER A 95 -20.71 10.53 -16.80
C SER A 95 -20.62 9.00 -16.94
N GLN A 96 -21.47 8.28 -16.21
CA GLN A 96 -21.47 6.81 -16.17
C GLN A 96 -22.39 6.16 -17.23
N ARG A 97 -22.96 6.92 -18.18
CA ARG A 97 -23.93 6.42 -19.19
C ARG A 97 -23.52 5.10 -19.84
N ILE A 98 -22.27 5.03 -20.29
CA ILE A 98 -21.69 3.87 -20.99
C ILE A 98 -21.75 2.58 -20.15
N TYR A 99 -21.68 2.69 -18.82
CA TYR A 99 -21.82 1.56 -17.91
C TYR A 99 -23.19 0.87 -18.05
N GLY A 100 -24.26 1.66 -18.12
CA GLY A 100 -25.64 1.17 -18.27
C GLY A 100 -25.99 0.81 -19.71
N GLU A 101 -25.53 1.58 -20.70
CA GLU A 101 -25.89 1.36 -22.11
C GLU A 101 -25.14 0.19 -22.77
N GLU A 102 -23.90 -0.11 -22.36
CA GLU A 102 -23.15 -1.31 -22.81
C GLU A 102 -23.35 -2.53 -21.88
N GLY A 103 -24.15 -2.39 -20.82
CA GLY A 103 -24.35 -3.43 -19.81
C GLY A 103 -25.23 -4.59 -20.31
N HIS A 104 -24.66 -5.80 -20.38
CA HIS A 104 -25.39 -7.03 -20.78
C HIS A 104 -26.60 -7.40 -19.90
N PHE A 105 -26.77 -6.75 -18.74
CA PHE A 105 -27.85 -6.98 -17.77
C PHE A 105 -28.99 -5.95 -17.86
N ALA A 106 -28.85 -4.91 -18.69
CA ALA A 106 -29.82 -3.84 -18.84
C ALA A 106 -31.18 -4.35 -19.36
N LYS A 107 -32.27 -4.13 -18.62
CA LYS A 107 -33.63 -4.47 -19.09
C LYS A 107 -34.07 -3.49 -20.17
N SER A 108 -34.95 -3.97 -21.07
CA SER A 108 -35.51 -3.18 -22.17
C SER A 108 -36.55 -2.15 -21.72
N SER A 109 -37.11 -2.32 -20.52
CA SER A 109 -38.22 -1.53 -19.97
C SER A 109 -38.41 -1.86 -18.49
N HIS A 110 -38.80 -0.88 -17.69
CA HIS A 110 -39.07 -1.01 -16.26
C HIS A 110 -40.51 -0.57 -15.94
N ALA A 111 -41.01 -0.90 -14.75
CA ALA A 111 -42.34 -0.45 -14.31
C ALA A 111 -42.27 0.93 -13.62
N ASP A 112 -43.40 1.63 -13.56
CA ASP A 112 -43.53 2.98 -12.98
C ASP A 112 -43.17 2.98 -11.48
N ALA A 113 -42.19 3.80 -11.12
CA ALA A 113 -41.66 3.92 -9.76
C ALA A 113 -42.70 4.38 -8.73
N THR A 114 -43.65 5.23 -9.12
CA THR A 114 -44.64 5.78 -8.20
C THR A 114 -45.73 4.76 -7.89
N ASP A 115 -46.16 3.98 -8.89
CA ASP A 115 -47.10 2.88 -8.69
C ASP A 115 -46.49 1.77 -7.84
N PHE A 116 -45.22 1.41 -8.05
CA PHE A 116 -44.50 0.49 -7.17
C PHE A 116 -44.44 1.00 -5.72
N LEU A 117 -43.99 2.24 -5.53
CA LEU A 117 -43.88 2.88 -4.22
C LEU A 117 -45.23 2.84 -3.47
N LEU A 118 -46.31 3.27 -4.12
CA LEU A 118 -47.65 3.26 -3.52
C LEU A 118 -48.22 1.85 -3.30
N GLN A 119 -47.86 0.86 -4.12
CA GLN A 119 -48.26 -0.54 -3.93
C GLN A 119 -47.56 -1.17 -2.72
N GLU A 120 -46.25 -1.01 -2.58
CA GLU A 120 -45.52 -1.55 -1.42
C GLU A 120 -45.90 -0.82 -0.12
N ILE A 121 -46.19 0.49 -0.15
CA ILE A 121 -46.72 1.21 1.03
C ILE A 121 -48.14 0.73 1.40
N LYS A 122 -48.98 0.33 0.44
CA LYS A 122 -50.29 -0.30 0.70
C LYS A 122 -50.17 -1.68 1.34
N LYS A 123 -49.08 -2.40 1.03
CA LYS A 123 -48.77 -3.77 1.45
C LYS A 123 -48.04 -3.85 2.79
N TYR A 124 -47.18 -2.88 3.10
CA TYR A 124 -46.38 -2.78 4.34
C TYR A 124 -46.54 -1.42 5.06
N PRO A 125 -47.78 -1.02 5.43
CA PRO A 125 -48.06 0.29 6.02
C PRO A 125 -47.39 0.43 7.41
N GLY A 126 -46.58 1.47 7.56
CA GLY A 126 -45.82 1.79 8.76
C GLY A 126 -44.44 1.13 8.85
N GLU A 127 -44.07 0.27 7.90
CA GLU A 127 -42.81 -0.49 7.95
C GLU A 127 -41.69 0.08 7.07
N ILE A 128 -42.03 0.65 5.89
CA ILE A 128 -41.05 1.06 4.88
C ILE A 128 -40.42 2.42 5.22
N THR A 129 -39.09 2.45 5.29
CA THR A 129 -38.30 3.68 5.20
C THR A 129 -37.97 3.97 3.73
N LEU A 130 -38.37 5.14 3.23
CA LEU A 130 -37.93 5.60 1.91
C LEU A 130 -36.61 6.36 2.06
N ILE A 131 -35.57 5.93 1.34
CA ILE A 131 -34.29 6.63 1.23
C ILE A 131 -34.31 7.35 -0.11
N ALA A 132 -34.44 8.67 -0.13
CA ALA A 132 -34.40 9.46 -1.37
C ALA A 132 -33.11 10.27 -1.43
N ILE A 133 -32.23 9.86 -2.35
CA ILE A 133 -30.90 10.44 -2.57
C ILE A 133 -30.82 11.27 -3.85
N GLY A 134 -31.81 11.17 -4.75
CA GLY A 134 -31.95 12.06 -5.90
C GLY A 134 -33.11 13.09 -5.81
N PRO A 135 -33.29 13.95 -6.83
CA PRO A 135 -34.35 14.94 -6.89
C PRO A 135 -35.77 14.33 -6.83
N LEU A 136 -36.63 14.95 -6.03
CA LEU A 136 -37.79 14.30 -5.41
C LEU A 136 -39.03 14.06 -6.30
N MET A 137 -38.88 13.91 -7.62
CA MET A 137 -40.02 13.78 -8.56
C MET A 137 -40.96 12.61 -8.22
N ASN A 138 -40.41 11.41 -7.97
CA ASN A 138 -41.20 10.21 -7.66
C ASN A 138 -41.94 10.35 -6.32
N VAL A 139 -41.30 10.99 -5.34
CA VAL A 139 -41.90 11.35 -4.04
C VAL A 139 -43.07 12.34 -4.23
N GLY A 140 -42.88 13.40 -5.00
CA GLY A 140 -43.90 14.41 -5.22
C GLY A 140 -45.11 13.90 -6.00
N GLU A 141 -44.88 13.01 -6.97
CA GLU A 141 -45.97 12.36 -7.69
C GLU A 141 -46.67 11.30 -6.83
N GLY A 142 -45.96 10.58 -5.95
CA GLY A 142 -46.58 9.68 -4.97
C GLY A 142 -47.54 10.40 -4.03
N ILE A 143 -47.19 11.62 -3.62
CA ILE A 143 -48.06 12.51 -2.82
C ILE A 143 -49.26 13.00 -3.65
N ASP A 144 -49.08 13.38 -4.92
CA ASP A 144 -50.17 13.80 -5.80
C ASP A 144 -51.16 12.67 -6.11
N ARG A 145 -50.66 11.46 -6.43
CA ARG A 145 -51.49 10.28 -6.77
C ARG A 145 -52.26 9.76 -5.56
N ASP A 146 -51.62 9.61 -4.39
CA ASP A 146 -52.25 9.04 -3.19
C ASP A 146 -51.52 9.44 -1.88
N SER A 147 -51.61 10.73 -1.51
CA SER A 147 -51.07 11.26 -0.24
C SER A 147 -51.54 10.49 1.01
N ALA A 148 -52.76 9.94 1.00
CA ALA A 148 -53.32 9.16 2.10
C ALA A 148 -52.60 7.80 2.26
N THR A 149 -52.09 7.23 1.17
CA THR A 149 -51.15 6.09 1.22
C THR A 149 -49.74 6.56 1.51
N PHE A 150 -49.20 7.58 0.85
CA PHE A 150 -47.81 8.03 1.04
C PHE A 150 -47.47 8.31 2.51
N ARG A 151 -48.42 8.89 3.27
CA ARG A 151 -48.34 9.11 4.73
C ARG A 151 -48.14 7.85 5.59
N LYS A 152 -48.27 6.65 5.02
CA LYS A 152 -48.05 5.36 5.70
C LYS A 152 -46.60 4.85 5.58
N LEU A 153 -45.67 5.62 5.01
CA LEU A 153 -44.24 5.36 5.16
C LEU A 153 -43.84 5.49 6.65
N LYS A 154 -42.92 4.62 7.11
CA LYS A 154 -42.33 4.68 8.46
C LYS A 154 -41.61 6.01 8.69
N ARG A 155 -40.83 6.41 7.69
CA ARG A 155 -40.10 7.68 7.57
C ARG A 155 -39.61 7.86 6.13
N VAL A 156 -39.31 9.09 5.77
CA VAL A 156 -38.46 9.41 4.60
C VAL A 156 -37.13 9.94 5.13
N VAL A 157 -36.02 9.41 4.62
CA VAL A 157 -34.66 9.93 4.86
C VAL A 157 -34.18 10.50 3.54
N ILE A 158 -33.78 11.78 3.53
CA ILE A 158 -33.29 12.43 2.31
C ILE A 158 -31.84 12.89 2.44
N MET A 159 -31.07 12.78 1.36
CA MET A 159 -29.97 13.71 1.14
C MET A 159 -30.62 15.00 0.64
N GLY A 160 -30.47 16.09 1.39
CA GLY A 160 -31.10 17.34 0.98
C GLY A 160 -30.86 18.55 1.87
N GLY A 161 -30.82 19.72 1.25
CA GLY A 161 -30.80 21.02 1.92
C GLY A 161 -29.46 21.46 2.53
N SER A 162 -29.48 22.69 3.05
CA SER A 162 -28.33 23.49 3.47
C SER A 162 -28.84 24.67 4.32
N VAL A 163 -28.73 24.60 5.65
CA VAL A 163 -29.26 25.62 6.57
C VAL A 163 -28.15 26.55 7.06
N ARG A 164 -26.97 26.01 7.37
CA ARG A 164 -25.84 26.75 7.97
C ARG A 164 -24.63 26.82 7.03
N ARG A 165 -24.43 25.79 6.20
CA ARG A 165 -23.26 25.64 5.32
C ARG A 165 -23.64 25.42 3.87
N GLY A 166 -22.96 26.09 2.94
CA GLY A 166 -23.05 25.81 1.50
C GLY A 166 -22.03 24.77 1.04
N TYR A 167 -22.07 24.43 -0.26
CA TYR A 167 -21.04 23.63 -0.91
C TYR A 167 -19.63 24.20 -0.66
N GLY A 168 -18.69 23.34 -0.29
CA GLY A 168 -17.29 23.70 -0.02
C GLY A 168 -16.96 24.07 1.43
N ASP A 169 -17.96 24.22 2.32
CA ASP A 169 -17.69 24.39 3.76
C ASP A 169 -17.35 23.06 4.45
N TYR A 170 -16.11 22.63 4.24
CA TYR A 170 -15.51 21.51 4.97
C TYR A 170 -15.25 21.85 6.46
N GLY A 171 -15.41 23.10 6.89
CA GLY A 171 -15.22 23.54 8.27
C GLY A 171 -13.78 23.76 8.71
N TYR A 172 -12.86 23.93 7.76
CA TYR A 172 -11.44 24.25 7.98
C TYR A 172 -10.96 25.51 7.24
N ASN A 173 -11.70 25.93 6.21
CA ASN A 173 -11.43 27.13 5.40
C ASN A 173 -12.39 28.28 5.82
N GLU A 174 -12.48 29.34 5.01
CA GLU A 174 -13.55 30.34 5.15
C GLU A 174 -14.95 29.69 5.11
N HIS A 175 -15.90 30.26 5.85
CA HIS A 175 -17.25 29.74 6.00
C HIS A 175 -18.10 30.03 4.75
N PHE A 176 -18.42 29.01 3.95
CA PHE A 176 -19.27 29.18 2.77
C PHE A 176 -20.73 29.29 3.23
N PRO A 177 -21.41 30.43 2.98
CA PRO A 177 -22.79 30.61 3.39
C PRO A 177 -23.69 29.57 2.70
N PRO A 178 -24.88 29.27 3.25
CA PRO A 178 -25.78 28.28 2.67
C PRO A 178 -26.02 28.49 1.17
N SER A 179 -26.19 27.39 0.45
CA SER A 179 -26.39 27.33 -1.00
C SER A 179 -27.63 26.49 -1.30
N PRO A 180 -28.21 26.54 -2.52
CA PRO A 180 -28.97 25.39 -2.99
C PRO A 180 -28.17 24.13 -2.76
N GLU A 181 -28.89 23.11 -2.37
CA GLU A 181 -28.45 21.74 -2.46
C GLU A 181 -29.20 21.17 -3.68
N TRP A 182 -28.53 20.32 -4.44
CA TRP A 182 -28.91 19.86 -5.77
C TRP A 182 -30.31 19.24 -5.86
N ASN A 183 -30.65 18.35 -4.94
CA ASN A 183 -31.91 17.59 -4.92
C ASN A 183 -33.12 18.48 -4.64
N ILE A 184 -32.98 19.40 -3.68
CA ILE A 184 -34.02 20.39 -3.36
C ILE A 184 -34.10 21.48 -4.44
N LEU A 185 -33.02 21.76 -5.18
CA LEU A 185 -33.01 22.69 -6.32
C LEU A 185 -33.74 22.13 -7.54
N ASN A 186 -33.44 20.88 -7.92
CA ASN A 186 -33.96 20.26 -9.13
C ASN A 186 -35.44 19.86 -9.04
N ASP A 187 -35.99 19.64 -7.83
CA ASP A 187 -37.46 19.64 -7.63
C ASP A 187 -37.92 20.37 -6.36
N VAL A 188 -37.93 21.70 -6.45
CA VAL A 188 -38.45 22.58 -5.39
C VAL A 188 -39.92 22.26 -5.03
N LYS A 189 -40.75 21.85 -6.01
CA LYS A 189 -42.19 21.63 -5.79
C LYS A 189 -42.44 20.32 -5.05
N SER A 190 -41.72 19.26 -5.39
CA SER A 190 -41.83 17.99 -4.67
C SER A 190 -41.14 18.05 -3.31
N ALA A 191 -40.09 18.86 -3.17
CA ALA A 191 -39.55 19.21 -1.85
C ALA A 191 -40.58 19.97 -0.99
N GLN A 192 -41.34 20.92 -1.53
CA GLN A 192 -42.45 21.55 -0.80
C GLN A 192 -43.47 20.50 -0.33
N LYS A 193 -43.95 19.64 -1.23
CA LYS A 193 -44.90 18.57 -0.93
C LYS A 193 -44.39 17.61 0.13
N LEU A 194 -43.16 17.10 0.02
CA LEU A 194 -42.59 16.14 0.97
C LEU A 194 -42.55 16.72 2.38
N PHE A 195 -41.98 17.91 2.53
CA PHE A 195 -41.85 18.54 3.84
C PHE A 195 -43.22 18.94 4.42
N ALA A 196 -44.21 19.21 3.55
CA ALA A 196 -45.63 19.46 3.87
C ALA A 196 -46.49 18.19 4.03
N SER A 197 -45.93 17.00 3.77
CA SER A 197 -46.73 15.79 3.61
C SER A 197 -47.28 15.25 4.93
N GLY A 198 -46.65 15.57 6.07
CA GLY A 198 -46.97 14.99 7.37
C GLY A 198 -46.35 13.62 7.65
N VAL A 199 -45.56 13.07 6.72
CA VAL A 199 -44.68 11.91 7.00
C VAL A 199 -43.52 12.33 7.92
N PRO A 200 -42.94 11.43 8.74
CA PRO A 200 -41.69 11.73 9.43
C PRO A 200 -40.55 11.88 8.42
N VAL A 201 -39.95 13.06 8.32
CA VAL A 201 -38.83 13.35 7.40
C VAL A 201 -37.54 13.58 8.20
N TYR A 202 -36.49 12.87 7.83
CA TYR A 202 -35.13 13.04 8.32
C TYR A 202 -34.26 13.60 7.21
N VAL A 203 -33.48 14.64 7.52
CA VAL A 203 -32.74 15.43 6.52
C VAL A 203 -31.24 15.33 6.80
N MET A 204 -30.49 14.86 5.80
CA MET A 204 -29.02 14.80 5.76
C MET A 204 -28.50 15.91 4.82
N PRO A 205 -28.13 17.09 5.36
CA PRO A 205 -27.82 18.31 4.60
C PRO A 205 -26.33 18.54 4.33
N LEU A 206 -26.03 19.54 3.49
CA LEU A 206 -24.67 20.11 3.34
C LEU A 206 -24.05 20.65 4.66
N ASP A 207 -24.85 20.84 5.72
CA ASP A 207 -24.34 21.14 7.07
C ASP A 207 -23.45 19.98 7.63
N SER A 208 -23.61 18.75 7.13
CA SER A 208 -23.01 17.54 7.72
C SER A 208 -22.54 16.46 6.74
N THR A 209 -22.98 16.46 5.47
CA THR A 209 -22.72 15.37 4.51
C THR A 209 -21.49 15.54 3.60
N GLN A 210 -20.74 16.64 3.72
CA GLN A 210 -19.62 16.97 2.80
C GLN A 210 -18.32 16.19 3.09
N LEU A 211 -18.41 14.86 3.23
CA LEU A 211 -17.30 13.97 3.59
C LEU A 211 -16.47 13.60 2.35
N LYS A 212 -15.19 13.95 2.30
CA LYS A 212 -14.30 13.56 1.20
C LYS A 212 -13.79 12.12 1.35
N LEU A 213 -13.92 11.32 0.29
CA LEU A 213 -13.25 10.03 0.16
C LEU A 213 -11.88 10.24 -0.49
N ASP A 214 -10.88 10.49 0.35
CA ASP A 214 -9.49 10.67 -0.08
C ASP A 214 -8.91 9.44 -0.80
N GLU A 215 -7.81 9.68 -1.52
CA GLU A 215 -7.13 8.68 -2.35
C GLU A 215 -6.73 7.42 -1.58
N VAL A 216 -6.25 7.55 -0.34
CA VAL A 216 -5.80 6.42 0.48
C VAL A 216 -7.00 5.55 0.87
N LYS A 217 -8.08 6.15 1.38
CA LYS A 217 -9.32 5.42 1.70
C LYS A 217 -9.97 4.80 0.47
N ARG A 218 -9.91 5.48 -0.69
CA ARG A 218 -10.41 4.99 -1.97
C ARG A 218 -9.59 3.79 -2.48
N ALA A 219 -8.27 3.88 -2.49
CA ALA A 219 -7.38 2.79 -2.87
C ALA A 219 -7.57 1.57 -1.97
N PHE A 220 -7.68 1.77 -0.65
CA PHE A 220 -7.98 0.73 0.35
C PHE A 220 -9.36 0.06 0.18
N LEU A 221 -10.31 0.74 -0.48
CA LEU A 221 -11.61 0.18 -0.86
C LEU A 221 -11.53 -0.58 -2.19
N PHE A 222 -10.88 -0.04 -3.21
CA PHE A 222 -10.82 -0.67 -4.54
C PHE A 222 -9.85 -1.88 -4.58
N THR A 223 -8.80 -1.89 -3.76
CA THR A 223 -7.89 -3.05 -3.59
C THR A 223 -8.57 -4.30 -2.98
N ARG A 224 -9.86 -4.24 -2.65
CA ARG A 224 -10.61 -5.38 -2.09
C ARG A 224 -10.99 -6.44 -3.11
N GLY A 225 -11.01 -6.14 -4.41
CA GLY A 225 -11.25 -7.14 -5.47
C GLY A 225 -12.57 -7.90 -5.30
N THR A 226 -13.62 -7.20 -4.84
CA THR A 226 -14.96 -7.75 -4.68
C THR A 226 -15.89 -7.12 -5.70
N ALA A 227 -16.88 -7.87 -6.20
CA ALA A 227 -17.80 -7.37 -7.22
C ALA A 227 -18.38 -5.96 -6.95
N VAL A 228 -18.68 -5.61 -5.68
CA VAL A 228 -19.12 -4.25 -5.30
C VAL A 228 -18.01 -3.22 -5.46
N THR A 229 -16.82 -3.48 -4.93
CA THR A 229 -15.69 -2.55 -5.01
C THR A 229 -15.18 -2.38 -6.44
N ASP A 230 -15.35 -3.41 -7.26
CA ASP A 230 -14.93 -3.42 -8.66
C ASP A 230 -15.91 -2.61 -9.51
N GLN A 231 -17.23 -2.75 -9.30
CA GLN A 231 -18.21 -1.85 -9.94
C GLN A 231 -18.08 -0.40 -9.45
N LEU A 232 -17.80 -0.18 -8.16
CA LEU A 232 -17.50 1.17 -7.65
C LEU A 232 -16.26 1.78 -8.30
N ALA A 233 -15.20 0.99 -8.53
CA ALA A 233 -14.00 1.46 -9.21
C ALA A 233 -14.31 1.84 -10.66
N ILE A 234 -15.10 1.04 -11.39
CA ILE A 234 -15.52 1.34 -12.77
C ILE A 234 -16.35 2.65 -12.81
N LEU A 235 -17.37 2.78 -11.95
CA LEU A 235 -18.23 3.96 -11.90
C LEU A 235 -17.45 5.22 -11.49
N TYR A 236 -16.48 5.10 -10.57
CA TYR A 236 -15.55 6.17 -10.22
C TYR A 236 -14.65 6.59 -11.39
N HIS A 237 -14.08 5.63 -12.14
CA HIS A 237 -13.24 5.96 -13.29
C HIS A 237 -14.03 6.61 -14.44
N LEU A 238 -15.32 6.27 -14.59
CA LEU A 238 -16.22 6.94 -15.54
C LEU A 238 -16.67 8.34 -15.07
N TRP A 239 -16.78 8.58 -13.76
CA TRP A 239 -17.03 9.91 -13.17
C TRP A 239 -15.88 10.92 -13.41
N ALA A 240 -14.66 10.42 -13.62
CA ALA A 240 -13.51 11.17 -14.12
C ALA A 240 -13.08 12.41 -13.31
N GLN A 241 -13.35 12.44 -12.00
CA GLN A 241 -12.89 13.48 -11.06
C GLN A 241 -12.06 12.88 -9.90
N GLU A 242 -11.19 13.69 -9.29
CA GLU A 242 -10.12 13.20 -8.40
C GLU A 242 -10.55 12.70 -7.01
N THR A 243 -11.58 13.31 -6.38
CA THR A 243 -11.92 13.04 -4.97
C THR A 243 -13.44 13.16 -4.71
N PRO A 244 -14.15 12.02 -4.60
CA PRO A 244 -15.59 11.99 -4.32
C PRO A 244 -15.96 12.70 -3.01
N THR A 245 -17.15 13.28 -2.97
CA THR A 245 -17.81 13.71 -1.74
C THR A 245 -18.93 12.72 -1.48
N LEU A 246 -19.00 12.12 -0.29
CA LEU A 246 -19.98 11.11 0.05
C LEU A 246 -21.20 11.76 0.72
N PHE A 247 -22.02 12.44 -0.08
CA PHE A 247 -23.26 13.06 0.37
C PHE A 247 -24.33 12.00 0.68
N ASP A 248 -24.60 11.11 -0.27
CA ASP A 248 -25.70 10.14 -0.24
C ASP A 248 -25.51 8.96 0.71
N PRO A 249 -24.30 8.37 0.86
CA PRO A 249 -24.06 7.29 1.82
C PRO A 249 -24.41 7.66 3.26
N MET A 250 -24.52 8.95 3.59
CA MET A 250 -24.97 9.45 4.89
C MET A 250 -26.43 9.12 5.19
N THR A 251 -27.30 9.03 4.19
CA THR A 251 -28.71 8.64 4.37
C THR A 251 -28.82 7.19 4.84
N VAL A 252 -28.12 6.29 4.14
CA VAL A 252 -28.02 4.87 4.46
C VAL A 252 -27.31 4.70 5.81
N THR A 253 -26.24 5.46 6.07
CA THR A 253 -25.55 5.48 7.36
C THR A 253 -26.48 5.91 8.50
N PHE A 254 -27.34 6.92 8.32
CA PHE A 254 -28.34 7.29 9.33
C PHE A 254 -29.42 6.21 9.55
N VAL A 255 -29.82 5.46 8.52
CA VAL A 255 -30.76 4.34 8.68
C VAL A 255 -30.15 3.21 9.50
N LEU A 256 -28.88 2.87 9.24
CA LEU A 256 -28.12 1.82 9.92
C LEU A 256 -27.62 2.20 11.32
N LYS A 257 -27.23 3.47 11.47
CA LYS A 257 -26.46 4.03 12.58
C LYS A 257 -26.90 5.46 12.92
N PRO A 258 -28.17 5.67 13.34
CA PRO A 258 -28.68 6.99 13.70
C PRO A 258 -27.90 7.63 14.85
N GLU A 259 -27.21 6.85 15.68
CA GLU A 259 -26.32 7.34 16.75
C GLU A 259 -25.11 8.15 16.24
N LEU A 260 -24.68 7.96 14.98
CA LEU A 260 -23.57 8.70 14.36
C LEU A 260 -24.03 10.00 13.68
N CYS A 261 -25.33 10.12 13.43
CA CYS A 261 -25.95 11.21 12.69
C CYS A 261 -27.01 11.92 13.55
N PRO A 262 -26.60 12.59 14.66
CA PRO A 262 -27.53 13.21 15.59
C PRO A 262 -28.35 14.34 14.93
N VAL A 263 -29.66 14.26 15.13
CA VAL A 263 -30.67 15.16 14.58
C VAL A 263 -31.25 16.09 15.63
N THR A 264 -31.67 17.28 15.20
CA THR A 264 -32.46 18.22 15.99
C THR A 264 -33.81 18.45 15.28
N PRO A 265 -34.94 18.46 16.02
CA PRO A 265 -36.23 18.85 15.46
C PRO A 265 -36.20 20.31 15.02
N MET A 266 -36.39 20.60 13.73
CA MET A 266 -36.34 21.95 13.19
C MET A 266 -37.63 22.31 12.43
N HIS A 267 -38.08 23.57 12.58
CA HIS A 267 -39.18 24.12 11.79
C HIS A 267 -38.67 24.68 10.47
N ILE A 268 -39.24 24.13 9.40
CA ILE A 268 -38.60 23.99 8.11
C ILE A 268 -39.72 24.16 7.04
N ARG A 269 -40.49 25.29 7.12
CA ARG A 269 -41.01 26.04 5.92
C ARG A 269 -39.82 26.39 5.06
N VAL A 270 -40.03 26.90 3.84
CA VAL A 270 -39.13 27.75 3.02
C VAL A 270 -40.09 28.22 1.76
N ASP A 271 -39.81 28.63 0.46
CA ASP A 271 -40.77 29.03 -0.66
C ASP A 271 -40.55 28.63 -2.18
N GLU A 272 -39.64 29.17 -3.04
CA GLU A 272 -39.75 29.12 -4.55
C GLU A 272 -38.60 28.58 -5.46
N LYS A 273 -37.33 28.49 -5.04
CA LYS A 273 -36.13 28.37 -5.93
C LYS A 273 -35.02 27.37 -5.49
N GLY A 274 -35.15 26.54 -4.42
CA GLY A 274 -34.20 25.41 -4.14
C GLY A 274 -33.33 25.22 -2.85
N TYR A 275 -33.27 26.11 -1.84
CA TYR A 275 -32.30 26.04 -0.70
C TYR A 275 -32.94 26.12 0.67
N THR A 276 -32.20 25.95 1.80
CA THR A 276 -32.84 25.93 3.13
C THR A 276 -32.45 27.04 4.10
N ARG A 277 -33.39 27.36 4.97
CA ARG A 277 -33.30 28.32 6.08
C ARG A 277 -34.03 27.69 7.27
N GLU A 278 -33.93 28.32 8.42
CA GLU A 278 -34.64 27.97 9.66
C GLU A 278 -35.64 29.08 9.96
N GLU A 279 -36.86 28.73 10.38
CA GLU A 279 -37.94 29.70 10.67
C GLU A 279 -38.67 29.33 11.99
N PRO A 280 -39.33 30.27 12.70
CA PRO A 280 -40.01 29.96 13.95
C PRO A 280 -41.33 29.21 13.75
N GLY A 281 -41.50 28.06 14.40
CA GLY A 281 -42.77 27.33 14.46
C GLY A 281 -42.61 25.89 14.96
N THR A 282 -43.63 25.05 14.76
CA THR A 282 -43.58 23.63 15.11
C THR A 282 -42.63 22.86 14.17
N PRO A 283 -41.70 22.03 14.66
CA PRO A 283 -40.83 21.22 13.82
C PRO A 283 -41.59 20.30 12.85
N ASN A 284 -41.05 20.12 11.66
CA ASN A 284 -41.57 19.18 10.66
C ASN A 284 -40.52 18.24 10.07
N VAL A 285 -39.25 18.43 10.43
CA VAL A 285 -38.18 17.47 10.12
C VAL A 285 -37.26 17.28 11.32
N GLU A 286 -36.62 16.13 11.33
CA GLU A 286 -35.42 15.87 12.12
C GLU A 286 -34.20 16.17 11.25
N PHE A 287 -33.51 17.27 11.55
CA PHE A 287 -32.42 17.81 10.72
C PHE A 287 -31.06 17.48 11.35
N GLN A 288 -30.13 16.84 10.63
CA GLN A 288 -28.81 16.57 11.18
C GLN A 288 -28.07 17.89 11.45
N SER A 289 -27.72 18.15 12.72
CA SER A 289 -27.25 19.47 13.16
C SER A 289 -25.94 19.37 13.96
N GLY A 290 -24.85 19.04 13.28
CA GLY A 290 -23.53 18.99 13.88
C GLY A 290 -22.48 18.48 12.90
N ARG A 291 -21.19 18.61 13.26
CA ARG A 291 -20.14 17.84 12.58
C ARG A 291 -20.48 16.36 12.73
N PHE A 292 -20.44 15.61 11.63
CA PHE A 292 -20.38 14.16 11.68
C PHE A 292 -19.22 13.75 12.60
N LEU A 293 -19.49 12.88 13.57
CA LEU A 293 -18.43 12.25 14.34
C LEU A 293 -17.73 11.26 13.38
N PRO A 294 -16.41 11.38 13.12
CA PRO A 294 -15.71 10.52 12.17
C PRO A 294 -15.57 9.10 12.77
N VAL A 295 -16.66 8.34 12.64
CA VAL A 295 -16.88 7.02 13.27
C VAL A 295 -17.36 6.01 12.23
N LEU A 296 -17.43 6.38 10.95
CA LEU A 296 -17.13 5.41 9.89
C LEU A 296 -15.67 4.97 10.10
N PHE A 297 -15.49 3.67 10.33
CA PHE A 297 -14.25 2.97 10.74
C PHE A 297 -13.85 2.96 12.23
N ALA A 298 -14.55 3.64 13.15
CA ALA A 298 -14.18 3.63 14.57
C ALA A 298 -15.11 2.77 15.47
N GLU A 299 -14.55 1.69 16.01
CA GLU A 299 -14.97 0.84 17.15
C GLU A 299 -16.45 0.78 17.62
N SER A 300 -17.00 -0.44 17.63
CA SER A 300 -18.04 -0.82 18.58
C SER A 300 -17.44 -1.19 19.95
N ARG A 301 -17.29 -0.23 20.89
CA ARG A 301 -16.97 -0.52 22.30
C ARG A 301 -18.05 0.00 23.26
N GLY A 302 -18.34 -0.80 24.28
CA GLY A 302 -19.38 -0.56 25.27
C GLY A 302 -18.98 0.44 26.37
N THR A 303 -19.98 1.19 26.84
CA THR A 303 -19.89 2.23 27.86
C THR A 303 -19.19 1.84 29.18
N VAL A 304 -18.22 2.67 29.59
CA VAL A 304 -18.16 3.22 30.97
C VAL A 304 -17.82 4.71 30.83
N GLY A 305 -18.53 5.61 31.51
CA GLY A 305 -18.28 7.05 31.38
C GLY A 305 -18.67 7.85 32.61
N ARG A 306 -18.35 9.16 32.63
CA ARG A 306 -19.01 10.17 33.46
C ARG A 306 -18.65 11.62 33.11
N LYS A 307 -19.72 12.40 32.88
CA LYS A 307 -19.87 13.86 33.09
C LYS A 307 -19.13 14.86 32.18
N CYS A 308 -19.90 15.85 31.76
CA CYS A 308 -19.49 17.04 31.01
C CYS A 308 -18.85 18.11 31.90
N VAL A 309 -18.02 18.97 31.30
CA VAL A 309 -18.16 20.44 31.43
C VAL A 309 -17.87 21.07 30.06
N MET A 310 -18.69 22.02 29.64
CA MET A 310 -18.45 22.89 28.48
C MET A 310 -17.93 24.24 28.99
N LYS A 311 -16.87 24.81 28.40
CA LYS A 311 -16.45 26.19 28.67
C LYS A 311 -15.69 26.80 27.48
N ILE A 312 -16.02 28.04 27.12
CA ILE A 312 -15.39 28.80 26.03
C ILE A 312 -14.77 30.08 26.60
N SER A 313 -13.45 30.20 26.47
CA SER A 313 -12.62 31.41 26.68
C SER A 313 -11.16 31.00 26.46
N GLY A 314 -10.30 31.72 25.73
CA GLY A 314 -10.45 32.97 24.97
C GLY A 314 -9.10 33.68 24.88
N SER A 315 -8.77 34.31 23.73
CA SER A 315 -7.42 34.84 23.37
C SER A 315 -6.29 33.78 23.35
N GLU A 316 -5.21 33.89 22.57
CA GLU A 316 -4.53 35.06 21.98
C GLU A 316 -4.29 34.96 20.46
N LYS A 317 -3.64 35.97 19.87
CA LYS A 317 -3.20 35.99 18.46
C LYS A 317 -1.69 35.77 18.35
N THR A 318 -1.25 35.11 17.29
CA THR A 318 0.08 35.36 16.71
C THR A 318 0.01 35.22 15.20
N HIS A 319 0.68 36.11 14.46
CA HIS A 319 0.59 36.17 13.00
C HIS A 319 1.76 35.45 12.33
N PHE A 320 1.50 34.78 11.21
CA PHE A 320 2.49 34.50 10.18
C PHE A 320 1.99 35.04 8.84
N HIS A 321 2.83 35.80 8.14
CA HIS A 321 2.56 36.27 6.78
C HIS A 321 3.10 35.27 5.76
N CYS A 322 2.35 35.02 4.69
CA CYS A 322 2.86 34.51 3.43
C CYS A 322 2.63 35.58 2.35
N HIS A 323 3.56 35.73 1.41
CA HIS A 323 3.44 36.69 0.31
C HIS A 323 2.51 36.17 -0.79
N GLU A 324 1.80 37.09 -1.44
CA GLU A 324 1.02 36.81 -2.65
C GLU A 324 1.92 36.50 -3.85
N GLY A 325 1.44 35.64 -4.76
CA GLY A 325 2.26 35.08 -5.86
C GLY A 325 1.48 34.67 -7.11
N ILE A 326 0.47 35.46 -7.51
CA ILE A 326 -0.14 35.55 -8.86
C ILE A 326 -0.46 34.23 -9.59
N LEU A 327 -1.74 33.91 -9.77
CA LEU A 327 -2.23 33.25 -11.00
C LEU A 327 -3.72 33.57 -11.29
N MET A 328 -4.06 33.54 -12.57
CA MET A 328 -5.26 34.07 -13.25
C MET A 328 -6.65 33.61 -12.72
N ARG A 329 -7.67 34.47 -12.86
CA ARG A 329 -9.10 34.07 -13.03
C ARG A 329 -9.43 33.98 -14.53
N PRO A 330 -10.44 33.18 -14.96
CA PRO A 330 -11.87 33.60 -15.00
C PRO A 330 -12.84 32.45 -14.62
N GLU A 331 -14.17 32.57 -14.46
CA GLU A 331 -15.13 33.69 -14.29
C GLU A 331 -16.42 33.19 -13.57
N ASP A 332 -17.41 34.06 -13.33
CA ASP A 332 -18.65 33.77 -12.58
C ASP A 332 -19.66 32.85 -13.29
N SER A 333 -20.28 31.92 -12.54
CA SER A 333 -21.75 31.90 -12.25
C SER A 333 -22.23 30.55 -11.66
N GLY A 334 -23.29 30.48 -10.86
CA GLY A 334 -23.99 31.59 -10.18
C GLY A 334 -25.40 31.25 -9.70
N ARG A 335 -25.66 31.47 -8.39
CA ARG A 335 -26.99 31.48 -7.71
C ARG A 335 -27.64 30.09 -7.54
N ARG A 336 -28.20 29.79 -6.35
CA ARG A 336 -29.48 30.26 -5.74
C ARG A 336 -30.72 29.82 -6.55
N GLY A 337 -31.86 29.54 -5.93
CA GLY A 337 -32.30 30.01 -4.61
C GLY A 337 -33.04 28.96 -3.81
N PHE A 338 -34.28 29.25 -3.37
CA PHE A 338 -34.83 29.38 -2.01
C PHE A 338 -36.39 29.26 -2.20
N LEU A 339 -37.26 28.34 -1.71
CA LEU A 339 -37.26 27.50 -0.50
C LEU A 339 -38.49 26.35 -0.36
N LYS A 340 -38.94 25.65 0.78
CA LYS A 340 -40.04 24.53 1.02
C LYS A 340 -41.47 24.82 1.70
N GLY A 341 -42.28 24.10 2.59
CA GLY A 341 -42.34 22.86 3.48
C GLY A 341 -43.60 22.67 4.47
N LEU A 342 -43.55 21.83 5.57
CA LEU A 342 -44.40 21.65 6.83
C LEU A 342 -45.58 20.63 7.14
N GLY A 343 -45.31 19.58 7.96
CA GLY A 343 -45.99 19.24 9.26
C GLY A 343 -47.19 18.27 9.32
N THR A 344 -47.65 17.70 10.47
CA THR A 344 -47.14 17.58 11.88
C THR A 344 -48.01 16.61 12.73
N ALA A 345 -47.41 15.91 13.73
CA ALA A 345 -48.04 15.23 14.89
C ALA A 345 -49.01 14.03 14.65
N GLY A 346 -49.22 13.09 15.58
CA GLY A 346 -48.56 12.81 16.88
C GLY A 346 -49.39 11.84 17.77
N GLY A 347 -48.76 11.13 18.72
CA GLY A 347 -49.45 10.25 19.69
C GLY A 347 -48.51 9.33 20.49
N VAL A 348 -48.81 9.05 21.76
CA VAL A 348 -47.93 8.33 22.71
C VAL A 348 -48.73 7.34 23.58
N ALA A 349 -48.19 6.13 23.83
CA ALA A 349 -48.65 5.21 24.87
C ALA A 349 -47.48 4.41 25.49
N LEU A 350 -47.60 4.07 26.78
CA LEU A 350 -46.48 3.72 27.66
C LEU A 350 -46.14 2.23 27.78
N VAL A 351 -44.86 1.99 28.10
CA VAL A 351 -44.22 0.76 28.60
C VAL A 351 -44.94 0.17 29.84
N PRO A 352 -44.76 -1.13 30.14
CA PRO A 352 -43.96 -1.44 31.34
C PRO A 352 -42.94 -2.59 31.17
N LYS A 353 -41.92 -2.61 32.05
CA LYS A 353 -40.86 -3.64 32.13
C LYS A 353 -41.14 -4.64 33.26
N ILE A 354 -40.75 -5.90 33.07
CA ILE A 354 -40.43 -6.86 34.15
C ILE A 354 -39.25 -7.75 33.69
N PRO A 355 -38.56 -8.53 34.56
CA PRO A 355 -37.10 -8.38 34.66
C PRO A 355 -36.28 -9.59 34.22
N ALA A 356 -34.96 -9.43 34.20
CA ALA A 356 -34.00 -10.47 33.83
C ALA A 356 -33.75 -11.49 34.96
N SER A 357 -33.55 -12.76 34.58
CA SER A 357 -32.81 -13.75 35.36
C SER A 357 -32.14 -14.77 34.45
N ALA A 358 -30.98 -15.28 34.87
CA ALA A 358 -30.30 -16.48 34.37
C ALA A 358 -30.24 -16.69 32.83
N ALA A 359 -29.28 -16.03 32.18
CA ALA A 359 -28.69 -16.60 30.97
C ALA A 359 -27.69 -17.70 31.36
N GLN A 360 -27.75 -18.85 30.67
CA GLN A 360 -26.73 -19.89 30.71
C GLN A 360 -26.57 -20.45 29.28
N ASP A 361 -25.38 -20.92 28.93
CA ASP A 361 -24.91 -20.90 27.55
C ASP A 361 -25.64 -21.81 26.55
N ALA A 362 -25.96 -21.22 25.40
CA ALA A 362 -26.23 -21.92 24.15
C ALA A 362 -25.56 -21.13 23.02
N ALA A 363 -24.44 -21.64 22.49
CA ALA A 363 -23.61 -20.91 21.53
C ALA A 363 -24.34 -20.67 20.20
N GLN A 364 -24.29 -19.43 19.72
CA GLN A 364 -24.71 -19.08 18.35
C GLN A 364 -23.59 -19.42 17.36
N PRO A 365 -23.90 -19.78 16.10
CA PRO A 365 -22.91 -19.86 15.04
C PRO A 365 -22.33 -18.46 14.78
N ALA A 366 -21.04 -18.28 15.01
CA ALA A 366 -20.40 -16.97 14.94
C ALA A 366 -20.51 -16.35 13.54
N SER A 367 -20.86 -15.06 13.48
CA SER A 367 -20.71 -14.27 12.27
C SER A 367 -19.22 -14.19 11.92
N ARG A 368 -18.88 -14.56 10.69
CA ARG A 368 -17.49 -14.67 10.21
C ARG A 368 -16.92 -13.27 9.96
N ALA A 369 -16.54 -12.57 11.03
CA ALA A 369 -15.95 -11.23 10.96
C ALA A 369 -14.77 -11.23 9.99
N LEU A 370 -14.67 -10.21 9.12
CA LEU A 370 -13.57 -10.11 8.14
C LEU A 370 -12.20 -9.88 8.81
N PHE A 371 -12.21 -9.32 10.02
CA PHE A 371 -11.01 -8.96 10.77
C PHE A 371 -10.99 -9.68 12.13
N ARG A 372 -9.78 -10.02 12.59
CA ARG A 372 -9.46 -10.55 13.92
C ARG A 372 -8.62 -9.49 14.64
N ASP A 373 -9.28 -8.51 15.27
CA ASP A 373 -8.61 -7.51 16.11
C ASP A 373 -7.88 -8.20 17.27
N VAL A 374 -6.55 -8.03 17.35
CA VAL A 374 -5.70 -8.65 18.37
C VAL A 374 -6.14 -8.31 19.80
N ARG A 375 -6.79 -7.15 20.02
CA ARG A 375 -7.35 -6.76 21.32
C ARG A 375 -8.47 -7.69 21.79
N ASN A 376 -9.24 -8.26 20.87
CA ASN A 376 -10.28 -9.26 21.20
C ASN A 376 -9.68 -10.62 21.61
N PHE A 377 -8.39 -10.84 21.36
CA PHE A 377 -7.63 -12.01 21.83
C PHE A 377 -6.80 -11.73 23.10
N GLY A 378 -6.93 -10.52 23.66
CA GLY A 378 -6.30 -10.10 24.90
C GLY A 378 -5.07 -9.21 24.74
N ALA A 379 -4.73 -8.75 23.54
CA ALA A 379 -3.61 -7.82 23.34
C ALA A 379 -3.96 -6.42 23.89
N THR A 380 -2.97 -5.76 24.48
CA THR A 380 -3.11 -4.43 25.07
C THR A 380 -2.75 -3.32 24.08
N GLY A 381 -1.64 -3.47 23.35
CA GLY A 381 -1.02 -2.39 22.59
C GLY A 381 -0.43 -1.27 23.46
N ASP A 382 -0.04 -1.54 24.72
CA ASP A 382 0.45 -0.53 25.68
C ASP A 382 1.99 -0.32 25.68
N GLY A 383 2.73 -1.14 24.94
CA GLY A 383 4.19 -1.13 24.83
C GLY A 383 4.95 -1.70 26.04
N LYS A 384 4.27 -2.42 26.94
CA LYS A 384 4.80 -2.94 28.21
C LYS A 384 4.35 -4.37 28.52
N SER A 385 3.06 -4.64 28.30
CA SER A 385 2.45 -5.96 28.44
C SER A 385 2.82 -6.83 27.25
N LEU A 386 3.10 -8.11 27.49
CA LEU A 386 3.51 -9.03 26.43
C LEU A 386 2.30 -9.52 25.62
N ASP A 387 2.16 -9.05 24.39
CA ASP A 387 1.01 -9.31 23.53
C ASP A 387 1.17 -10.58 22.65
N THR A 388 2.36 -11.21 22.63
CA THR A 388 2.70 -12.41 21.81
C THR A 388 1.60 -13.46 21.77
N ASP A 389 1.15 -13.93 22.94
CA ASP A 389 0.18 -15.02 23.04
C ASP A 389 -1.20 -14.61 22.48
N ALA A 390 -1.56 -13.33 22.57
CA ALA A 390 -2.82 -12.81 22.04
C ALA A 390 -2.77 -12.67 20.51
N VAL A 391 -1.65 -12.18 19.99
CA VAL A 391 -1.42 -12.07 18.54
C VAL A 391 -1.39 -13.45 17.89
N ASN A 392 -0.65 -14.41 18.47
CA ASN A 392 -0.61 -15.78 17.94
C ASN A 392 -1.97 -16.48 18.04
N ARG A 393 -2.77 -16.27 19.09
CA ARG A 393 -4.17 -16.73 19.13
C ARG A 393 -5.02 -16.14 17.99
N ALA A 394 -4.85 -14.85 17.68
CA ALA A 394 -5.58 -14.21 16.59
C ALA A 394 -5.20 -14.78 15.21
N ILE A 395 -3.92 -15.11 15.00
CA ILE A 395 -3.41 -15.74 13.77
C ILE A 395 -3.92 -17.17 13.62
N GLU A 396 -3.84 -17.99 14.68
CA GLU A 396 -4.36 -19.36 14.65
C GLU A 396 -5.86 -19.38 14.42
N GLU A 397 -6.64 -18.49 15.05
CA GLU A 397 -8.09 -18.37 14.82
C GLU A 397 -8.41 -17.90 13.38
N ALA A 398 -7.62 -16.98 12.80
CA ALA A 398 -7.75 -16.63 11.38
C ALA A 398 -7.49 -17.85 10.47
N ALA A 399 -6.47 -18.66 10.78
CA ALA A 399 -6.12 -19.87 10.01
C ALA A 399 -7.19 -20.97 10.14
N HIS A 400 -7.65 -21.28 11.36
CA HIS A 400 -8.74 -22.24 11.60
C HIS A 400 -10.06 -21.79 10.96
N SER A 401 -10.32 -20.48 10.91
CA SER A 401 -11.43 -19.88 10.16
C SER A 401 -11.29 -20.02 8.63
N GLY A 402 -10.23 -20.63 8.11
CA GLY A 402 -9.98 -20.88 6.69
C GLY A 402 -9.24 -19.75 5.97
N GLY A 403 -8.71 -18.78 6.72
CA GLY A 403 -8.09 -17.54 6.24
C GLY A 403 -8.82 -16.28 6.74
N GLY A 404 -8.12 -15.15 6.73
CA GLY A 404 -8.65 -13.86 7.17
C GLY A 404 -7.56 -12.84 7.51
N THR A 405 -7.96 -11.64 7.93
CA THR A 405 -7.02 -10.58 8.35
C THR A 405 -6.94 -10.47 9.86
N VAL A 406 -5.74 -10.62 10.43
CA VAL A 406 -5.43 -10.21 11.81
C VAL A 406 -5.16 -8.71 11.80
N TYR A 407 -5.87 -7.99 12.66
CA TYR A 407 -5.91 -6.52 12.65
C TYR A 407 -5.23 -5.97 13.90
N PHE A 408 -4.25 -5.09 13.70
CA PHE A 408 -3.55 -4.37 14.76
C PHE A 408 -4.02 -2.90 14.72
N PRO A 409 -4.93 -2.49 15.61
CA PRO A 409 -5.29 -1.07 15.75
C PRO A 409 -4.13 -0.24 16.31
N ALA A 410 -4.18 1.09 16.21
CA ALA A 410 -3.15 1.98 16.73
C ALA A 410 -2.76 1.67 18.21
N GLY A 411 -1.46 1.47 18.47
CA GLY A 411 -0.91 0.94 19.73
C GLY A 411 0.47 0.29 19.56
N ASN A 412 1.18 0.00 20.66
CA ASN A 412 2.49 -0.65 20.65
C ASN A 412 2.40 -2.08 21.20
N TYR A 413 2.55 -3.09 20.34
CA TYR A 413 2.37 -4.50 20.67
C TYR A 413 3.73 -5.15 20.94
N LEU A 414 4.06 -5.39 22.22
CA LEU A 414 5.34 -5.96 22.62
C LEU A 414 5.32 -7.48 22.41
N CYS A 415 6.13 -7.99 21.49
CA CYS A 415 6.05 -9.38 21.02
C CYS A 415 7.42 -10.09 20.99
N TYR A 416 7.40 -11.37 21.32
CA TYR A 416 8.38 -12.37 20.86
C TYR A 416 7.90 -12.96 19.52
N SER A 417 8.33 -14.16 19.13
CA SER A 417 8.03 -14.77 17.83
C SER A 417 6.53 -14.89 17.52
N LEU A 418 6.16 -14.40 16.33
CA LEU A 418 4.81 -14.42 15.77
C LEU A 418 4.74 -15.41 14.60
N HIS A 419 3.79 -16.37 14.70
CA HIS A 419 3.72 -17.54 13.83
C HIS A 419 2.73 -17.33 12.68
N LEU A 420 3.22 -16.93 11.51
CA LEU A 420 2.38 -16.78 10.31
C LEU A 420 1.76 -18.12 9.88
N LYS A 421 0.62 -18.04 9.20
CA LYS A 421 -0.14 -19.20 8.69
C LYS A 421 -0.65 -18.90 7.28
N SER A 422 -0.90 -19.96 6.51
CA SER A 422 -1.45 -19.84 5.16
C SER A 422 -2.82 -19.15 5.17
N LYS A 423 -3.10 -18.32 4.16
CA LYS A 423 -4.32 -17.53 4.00
C LYS A 423 -4.56 -16.47 5.10
N VAL A 424 -3.53 -16.14 5.88
CA VAL A 424 -3.59 -15.06 6.89
C VAL A 424 -2.86 -13.83 6.38
N ALA A 425 -3.54 -12.69 6.49
CA ALA A 425 -2.93 -11.37 6.33
C ALA A 425 -2.78 -10.72 7.71
N LEU A 426 -1.64 -10.10 8.00
CA LEU A 426 -1.50 -9.11 9.07
C LEU A 426 -1.79 -7.72 8.50
N TYR A 427 -2.63 -6.93 9.16
CA TYR A 427 -2.85 -5.52 8.81
C TYR A 427 -2.49 -4.61 9.99
N LEU A 428 -1.53 -3.72 9.77
CA LEU A 428 -1.06 -2.73 10.75
C LEU A 428 -1.72 -1.38 10.43
N GLU A 429 -2.60 -0.91 11.33
CA GLU A 429 -3.19 0.43 11.23
C GLU A 429 -2.10 1.52 11.38
N GLN A 430 -2.38 2.74 10.89
CA GLN A 430 -1.49 3.87 11.13
C GLN A 430 -1.35 4.12 12.64
N GLY A 431 -0.11 4.14 13.14
CA GLY A 431 0.17 4.22 14.58
C GLY A 431 0.11 2.88 15.32
N ALA A 432 -0.09 1.75 14.62
CA ALA A 432 0.20 0.43 15.16
C ALA A 432 1.70 0.14 15.00
N THR A 433 2.34 -0.32 16.06
CA THR A 433 3.75 -0.76 16.08
C THR A 433 3.84 -2.17 16.65
N ILE A 434 4.37 -3.14 15.91
CA ILE A 434 4.86 -4.39 16.52
C ILE A 434 6.27 -4.10 17.04
N VAL A 435 6.49 -4.26 18.34
CA VAL A 435 7.77 -4.00 19.00
C VAL A 435 8.40 -5.34 19.39
N ALA A 436 9.59 -5.61 18.86
CA ALA A 436 10.41 -6.73 19.29
C ALA A 436 10.76 -6.60 20.78
N ALA A 437 10.32 -7.57 21.58
CA ALA A 437 10.67 -7.70 22.99
C ALA A 437 12.18 -7.94 23.17
N ASP A 438 12.73 -7.40 24.26
CA ASP A 438 14.13 -7.60 24.63
C ASP A 438 14.27 -8.99 25.29
N PRO A 439 15.09 -9.92 24.77
CA PRO A 439 15.27 -11.25 25.36
C PRO A 439 15.93 -11.21 26.75
N ALA A 440 16.52 -10.09 27.18
CA ALA A 440 17.01 -9.91 28.54
C ALA A 440 15.92 -9.43 29.54
N SER A 441 14.71 -9.09 29.08
CA SER A 441 13.68 -8.45 29.92
C SER A 441 12.79 -9.40 30.73
N ASP A 442 12.59 -10.64 30.27
CA ASP A 442 11.82 -11.68 30.97
C ASP A 442 12.43 -13.07 30.69
N ALA A 443 13.15 -13.64 31.67
CA ALA A 443 13.78 -14.95 31.53
C ALA A 443 12.80 -16.14 31.47
N SER A 444 11.49 -15.91 31.58
CA SER A 444 10.44 -16.94 31.43
C SER A 444 9.84 -17.00 30.01
N ARG A 445 10.22 -16.07 29.13
CA ARG A 445 9.72 -15.93 27.76
C ARG A 445 10.86 -15.63 26.80
N SER A 446 10.71 -16.03 25.54
CA SER A 446 11.76 -15.83 24.53
C SER A 446 11.20 -15.88 23.12
N TYR A 447 12.03 -15.55 22.14
CA TYR A 447 11.80 -15.98 20.75
C TYR A 447 11.96 -17.50 20.62
N ASP A 448 11.49 -18.07 19.51
CA ASP A 448 11.70 -19.50 19.24
C ASP A 448 13.20 -19.83 19.08
N ALA A 449 13.55 -21.09 19.32
CA ALA A 449 14.90 -21.57 19.10
C ALA A 449 15.22 -21.67 17.60
N ALA A 450 16.47 -21.37 17.25
CA ALA A 450 16.99 -21.62 15.90
C ALA A 450 16.90 -23.12 15.55
N GLU A 451 16.28 -23.42 14.42
CA GLU A 451 16.03 -24.78 13.93
C GLU A 451 17.24 -25.32 13.17
N SER A 452 17.66 -26.57 13.43
CA SER A 452 18.88 -27.09 12.79
C SER A 452 18.64 -27.52 11.34
N ASN A 453 19.58 -27.14 10.47
CA ASN A 453 19.61 -27.42 9.03
C ASN A 453 20.88 -28.21 8.65
N LYS A 454 21.39 -29.06 9.55
CA LYS A 454 22.52 -29.97 9.26
C LYS A 454 22.14 -31.03 8.22
N PRO A 455 23.06 -31.41 7.31
CA PRO A 455 24.50 -31.11 7.32
C PRO A 455 24.94 -29.82 6.58
N TRP A 456 24.04 -28.96 6.09
CA TRP A 456 24.42 -27.83 5.24
C TRP A 456 24.63 -26.48 5.96
N GLU A 457 24.47 -26.44 7.29
CA GLU A 457 24.72 -25.23 8.11
C GLU A 457 26.07 -24.56 7.80
N ASP A 458 27.14 -25.34 7.64
CA ASP A 458 28.51 -24.84 7.44
C ASP A 458 28.73 -24.05 6.12
N TYR A 459 27.75 -23.99 5.23
CA TYR A 459 27.85 -23.34 3.91
C TYR A 459 27.35 -21.88 3.88
N GLN A 460 26.72 -21.38 4.93
CA GLN A 460 26.32 -19.97 5.07
C GLN A 460 26.35 -19.52 6.55
N ASP A 461 26.11 -18.23 6.82
CA ASP A 461 26.13 -17.71 8.20
C ASP A 461 24.86 -18.08 9.02
N PHE A 462 24.90 -17.83 10.32
CA PHE A 462 23.81 -18.12 11.24
C PHE A 462 22.52 -17.31 10.95
N GLY A 463 22.62 -16.12 10.36
CA GLY A 463 21.45 -15.35 9.94
C GLY A 463 20.67 -16.03 8.82
N HIS A 464 21.38 -16.61 7.85
CA HIS A 464 20.83 -17.30 6.68
C HIS A 464 20.41 -18.76 6.91
N ASN A 465 20.84 -19.38 8.02
CA ASN A 465 20.60 -20.80 8.31
C ASN A 465 19.34 -21.11 9.12
N HIS A 466 18.72 -20.10 9.75
CA HIS A 466 17.68 -20.30 10.76
C HIS A 466 16.60 -19.24 10.56
N TRP A 467 15.32 -19.63 10.52
CA TRP A 467 14.20 -18.72 10.25
C TRP A 467 13.27 -18.61 11.45
N HIS A 468 13.19 -19.62 12.31
CA HIS A 468 12.26 -19.64 13.45
C HIS A 468 12.65 -18.62 14.52
N ASN A 469 13.94 -18.31 14.68
CA ASN A 469 14.43 -17.26 15.60
C ASN A 469 14.25 -15.84 15.03
N SER A 470 13.00 -15.45 14.78
CA SER A 470 12.59 -14.16 14.22
C SER A 470 11.39 -13.57 14.97
N LEU A 471 11.18 -12.26 14.84
CA LEU A 471 9.98 -11.58 15.36
C LEU A 471 8.71 -12.06 14.66
N ILE A 472 8.74 -12.19 13.35
CA ILE A 472 7.65 -12.75 12.54
C ILE A 472 8.25 -13.81 11.62
N TRP A 473 7.72 -15.03 11.63
CA TRP A 473 8.18 -16.07 10.70
C TRP A 473 7.09 -16.98 10.16
N GLY A 474 7.40 -17.67 9.07
CA GLY A 474 6.55 -18.70 8.47
C GLY A 474 7.31 -19.63 7.52
N GLU A 475 7.04 -20.93 7.61
CA GLU A 475 7.65 -21.96 6.75
C GLU A 475 6.55 -22.76 6.00
N GLY A 476 6.74 -22.99 4.69
CA GLY A 476 5.85 -23.81 3.86
C GLY A 476 4.45 -23.21 3.58
N LEU A 477 4.26 -21.91 3.82
CA LEU A 477 2.94 -21.26 3.80
C LEU A 477 2.46 -20.91 2.38
N SER A 478 1.16 -20.65 2.23
CA SER A 478 0.64 -19.99 1.02
C SER A 478 -0.35 -18.87 1.28
N ASP A 479 -0.36 -17.89 0.38
CA ASP A 479 -1.37 -16.83 0.33
C ASP A 479 -1.30 -15.96 1.60
N VAL A 480 -0.11 -15.42 1.87
CA VAL A 480 0.26 -14.72 3.11
C VAL A 480 0.51 -13.24 2.82
N SER A 481 0.08 -12.35 3.72
CA SER A 481 0.34 -10.91 3.56
C SER A 481 0.72 -10.21 4.87
N ILE A 482 1.51 -9.15 4.76
CA ILE A 482 1.70 -8.12 5.81
C ILE A 482 1.48 -6.77 5.13
N CYS A 483 0.52 -5.98 5.63
CA CYS A 483 0.02 -4.78 4.96
C CYS A 483 -0.26 -3.62 5.92
N GLY A 484 -0.31 -2.40 5.38
CA GLY A 484 -0.82 -1.21 6.06
C GLY A 484 0.27 -0.33 6.71
N PRO A 485 0.00 0.97 6.94
CA PRO A 485 1.00 2.01 7.24
C PRO A 485 1.56 1.98 8.69
N GLY A 486 1.47 0.84 9.37
CA GLY A 486 2.09 0.65 10.69
C GLY A 486 3.59 0.35 10.62
N LEU A 487 4.18 0.14 11.81
CA LEU A 487 5.62 -0.04 12.01
C LEU A 487 5.93 -1.43 12.58
N ILE A 488 7.03 -2.03 12.11
CA ILE A 488 7.70 -3.15 12.76
C ILE A 488 9.01 -2.62 13.33
N TRP A 489 9.14 -2.56 14.66
CA TRP A 489 10.32 -2.06 15.34
C TRP A 489 11.11 -3.21 15.96
N GLY A 490 12.22 -3.59 15.34
CA GLY A 490 13.12 -4.66 15.80
C GLY A 490 13.98 -4.28 17.02
N LYS A 491 13.43 -3.50 17.95
CA LYS A 491 14.09 -2.90 19.11
C LYS A 491 14.91 -3.90 19.95
N GLY A 492 14.37 -5.09 20.21
CA GLY A 492 15.02 -6.16 20.98
C GLY A 492 15.73 -7.23 20.14
N LEU A 493 15.89 -7.03 18.83
CA LEU A 493 16.53 -8.01 17.95
C LEU A 493 18.06 -7.91 17.98
N SER A 494 18.73 -9.06 17.81
CA SER A 494 20.16 -9.09 17.55
C SER A 494 20.49 -8.42 16.20
N ARG A 495 21.54 -7.61 16.17
CA ARG A 495 22.17 -7.06 14.95
C ARG A 495 23.11 -8.08 14.26
N GLY A 496 23.23 -9.30 14.78
CA GLY A 496 24.20 -10.31 14.35
C GLY A 496 25.64 -10.06 14.84
N TRP A 497 26.03 -8.81 15.13
CA TRP A 497 27.30 -8.46 15.76
C TRP A 497 27.21 -7.18 16.59
N GLY A 498 28.25 -6.90 17.39
CA GLY A 498 28.38 -5.66 18.16
C GLY A 498 27.68 -5.72 19.52
N ALA A 499 27.09 -4.60 19.94
CA ALA A 499 26.41 -4.48 21.23
C ALA A 499 24.91 -4.78 21.09
N GLY A 500 24.40 -5.66 21.96
CA GLY A 500 23.01 -6.12 21.97
C GLY A 500 22.93 -7.63 22.25
N PRO A 501 21.75 -8.25 22.03
CA PRO A 501 21.61 -9.71 22.08
C PRO A 501 22.50 -10.40 21.04
N VAL A 502 23.07 -11.55 21.40
CA VAL A 502 23.89 -12.40 20.51
C VAL A 502 22.99 -13.41 19.82
N ALA A 503 23.00 -13.46 18.48
CA ALA A 503 22.02 -14.20 17.70
C ALA A 503 22.03 -15.72 17.96
N GLU A 504 23.21 -16.26 18.25
CA GLU A 504 23.49 -17.67 18.51
C GLU A 504 23.02 -18.14 19.90
N GLN A 505 22.57 -17.22 20.77
CA GLN A 505 22.05 -17.57 22.09
C GLN A 505 20.60 -18.07 22.00
N PRO A 506 20.24 -19.18 22.68
CA PRO A 506 18.87 -19.68 22.70
C PRO A 506 17.88 -18.59 23.16
N GLY A 507 16.79 -18.45 22.40
CA GLY A 507 15.74 -17.48 22.71
C GLY A 507 15.98 -16.06 22.18
N VAL A 508 17.04 -15.82 21.41
CA VAL A 508 17.31 -14.53 20.74
C VAL A 508 16.90 -14.57 19.26
N ALA A 509 16.03 -13.65 18.86
CA ALA A 509 15.75 -13.42 17.44
C ALA A 509 16.72 -12.44 16.79
N ASN A 510 16.97 -12.63 15.50
CA ASN A 510 17.87 -11.80 14.69
C ASN A 510 17.24 -11.22 13.41
N LYS A 511 15.95 -11.47 13.14
CA LYS A 511 15.23 -10.93 11.96
C LYS A 511 13.86 -10.40 12.32
N ALA A 512 13.42 -9.34 11.64
CA ALA A 512 12.06 -8.81 11.80
C ALA A 512 11.02 -9.67 11.04
N ILE A 513 11.32 -10.09 9.81
CA ILE A 513 10.50 -11.03 9.02
C ILE A 513 11.40 -12.13 8.44
N ALA A 514 11.01 -13.40 8.60
CA ALA A 514 11.68 -14.55 7.98
C ALA A 514 10.68 -15.53 7.34
N LEU A 515 10.83 -15.82 6.05
CA LEU A 515 9.94 -16.69 5.29
C LEU A 515 10.73 -17.78 4.54
N LYS A 516 10.29 -19.03 4.63
CA LYS A 516 10.94 -20.18 4.01
C LYS A 516 9.95 -21.05 3.23
N HIS A 517 10.24 -21.37 1.97
CA HIS A 517 9.38 -22.22 1.11
C HIS A 517 7.91 -21.74 0.99
N CYS A 518 7.65 -20.45 1.16
CA CYS A 518 6.31 -19.88 1.03
C CYS A 518 5.93 -19.65 -0.44
N ARG A 519 4.64 -19.50 -0.74
CA ARG A 519 4.15 -19.06 -2.06
C ARG A 519 3.06 -18.00 -1.96
N ASN A 520 2.93 -17.13 -2.96
CA ASN A 520 1.95 -16.04 -3.01
C ASN A 520 2.07 -15.14 -1.76
N VAL A 521 3.14 -14.33 -1.71
CA VAL A 521 3.46 -13.48 -0.55
C VAL A 521 3.38 -12.00 -0.94
N LEU A 522 2.69 -11.20 -0.14
CA LEU A 522 2.59 -9.73 -0.29
C LEU A 522 3.06 -9.01 0.97
N LEU A 523 4.12 -8.22 0.86
CA LEU A 523 4.60 -7.30 1.90
C LEU A 523 4.42 -5.86 1.38
N ARG A 524 3.51 -5.07 1.96
CA ARG A 524 3.12 -3.77 1.39
C ARG A 524 2.81 -2.65 2.40
N ASP A 525 3.15 -1.41 2.05
CA ASP A 525 2.83 -0.14 2.75
C ASP A 525 3.38 0.06 4.18
N PHE A 526 3.92 -0.97 4.84
CA PHE A 526 4.43 -0.87 6.21
C PHE A 526 5.87 -0.35 6.29
N SER A 527 6.27 0.10 7.49
CA SER A 527 7.65 0.51 7.79
C SER A 527 8.38 -0.51 8.67
N ILE A 528 9.70 -0.62 8.54
CA ILE A 528 10.58 -1.36 9.46
C ILE A 528 11.60 -0.37 10.05
N LEU A 529 11.74 -0.37 11.39
CA LEU A 529 12.82 0.31 12.10
C LEU A 529 13.72 -0.74 12.79
N HIS A 530 15.03 -0.64 12.58
CA HIS A 530 16.05 -1.54 13.15
C HIS A 530 15.72 -3.03 12.94
N GLY A 531 15.72 -3.52 11.70
CA GLY A 531 15.21 -4.85 11.34
C GLY A 531 15.89 -6.08 12.01
N GLY A 532 17.01 -5.87 12.70
CA GLY A 532 17.87 -6.93 13.24
C GLY A 532 19.11 -7.13 12.36
N HIS A 533 19.58 -8.37 12.29
CA HIS A 533 20.59 -8.83 11.33
C HIS A 533 20.08 -8.62 9.90
N PHE A 534 18.85 -9.05 9.58
CA PHE A 534 18.16 -8.73 8.31
C PHE A 534 16.73 -8.26 8.59
N GLY A 535 16.28 -7.21 7.89
CA GLY A 535 14.90 -6.73 8.00
C GLY A 535 13.87 -7.72 7.46
N ILE A 536 14.13 -8.27 6.27
CA ILE A 536 13.29 -9.30 5.63
C ILE A 536 14.23 -10.36 5.05
N LEU A 537 14.12 -11.62 5.49
CA LEU A 537 14.72 -12.77 4.81
C LEU A 537 13.61 -13.59 4.15
N ALA A 538 13.61 -13.69 2.83
CA ALA A 538 12.76 -14.58 2.06
C ALA A 538 13.63 -15.64 1.37
N THR A 539 13.50 -16.91 1.78
CA THR A 539 14.26 -18.02 1.21
C THR A 539 13.36 -19.04 0.50
N GLY A 540 13.63 -19.33 -0.77
CA GLY A 540 12.90 -20.34 -1.54
C GLY A 540 11.43 -19.99 -1.80
N VAL A 541 11.07 -18.70 -1.77
CA VAL A 541 9.70 -18.20 -1.93
C VAL A 541 9.33 -18.05 -3.41
N ASP A 542 8.14 -18.49 -3.77
CA ASP A 542 7.58 -18.40 -5.12
C ASP A 542 6.44 -17.35 -5.20
N ASN A 543 6.49 -16.45 -6.18
CA ASN A 543 5.53 -15.35 -6.34
C ASN A 543 5.50 -14.41 -5.12
N LEU A 544 6.56 -13.62 -4.97
CA LEU A 544 6.77 -12.65 -3.90
C LEU A 544 6.60 -11.21 -4.43
N THR A 545 5.85 -10.38 -3.72
CA THR A 545 5.73 -8.94 -3.97
C THR A 545 6.08 -8.17 -2.69
N ILE A 546 7.03 -7.25 -2.80
CA ILE A 546 7.44 -6.30 -1.76
C ILE A 546 7.24 -4.90 -2.34
N ASP A 547 6.37 -4.09 -1.75
CA ASP A 547 5.90 -2.86 -2.40
C ASP A 547 5.67 -1.70 -1.43
N ASN A 548 6.18 -0.51 -1.75
CA ASN A 548 6.00 0.71 -0.96
C ASN A 548 6.43 0.57 0.53
N LEU A 549 7.45 -0.24 0.81
CA LEU A 549 8.01 -0.35 2.16
C LEU A 549 9.02 0.76 2.45
N LYS A 550 9.07 1.20 3.71
CA LYS A 550 10.14 2.07 4.24
C LYS A 550 10.95 1.31 5.27
N ILE A 551 12.21 1.00 4.98
CA ILE A 551 13.07 0.18 5.82
C ILE A 551 14.26 1.02 6.27
N ASP A 552 14.29 1.39 7.55
CA ASP A 552 15.39 2.13 8.17
C ASP A 552 16.04 1.23 9.22
N THR A 553 17.12 0.59 8.83
CA THR A 553 17.64 -0.60 9.51
C THR A 553 19.12 -0.43 9.84
N ASN A 554 19.63 -1.30 10.70
CA ASN A 554 21.06 -1.30 11.00
C ASN A 554 21.82 -2.11 9.94
N ARG A 555 21.53 -3.41 9.79
CA ARG A 555 22.09 -4.26 8.74
C ARG A 555 21.11 -4.51 7.59
N ASP A 556 21.13 -5.66 6.94
CA ASP A 556 20.58 -5.83 5.60
C ASP A 556 19.07 -5.51 5.55
N GLY A 557 18.64 -4.83 4.48
CA GLY A 557 17.25 -4.38 4.34
C GLY A 557 16.30 -5.49 3.92
N VAL A 558 16.56 -6.08 2.76
CA VAL A 558 15.74 -7.13 2.13
C VAL A 558 16.63 -8.17 1.47
N ASP A 559 16.61 -9.40 1.99
CA ASP A 559 17.29 -10.58 1.46
C ASP A 559 16.31 -11.49 0.73
N VAL A 560 16.58 -11.71 -0.56
CA VAL A 560 15.81 -12.58 -1.45
C VAL A 560 16.71 -13.71 -1.92
N ASP A 561 16.60 -14.86 -1.25
CA ASP A 561 17.47 -16.02 -1.42
C ASP A 561 16.72 -17.18 -2.08
N CYS A 562 17.30 -17.81 -3.10
CA CYS A 562 16.72 -18.94 -3.83
C CYS A 562 15.25 -18.72 -4.33
N CYS A 563 14.80 -17.48 -4.52
CA CYS A 563 13.39 -17.15 -4.75
C CYS A 563 13.05 -17.00 -6.24
N ARG A 564 11.77 -17.15 -6.60
CA ARG A 564 11.31 -17.07 -7.99
C ARG A 564 10.11 -16.15 -8.18
N ASN A 565 10.10 -15.42 -9.30
CA ASN A 565 9.02 -14.51 -9.71
C ASN A 565 8.77 -13.43 -8.64
N VAL A 566 9.79 -12.59 -8.43
CA VAL A 566 9.86 -11.61 -7.35
C VAL A 566 9.72 -10.19 -7.88
N ARG A 567 8.92 -9.35 -7.21
CA ARG A 567 8.80 -7.91 -7.46
C ARG A 567 9.17 -7.15 -6.19
N ILE A 568 10.13 -6.24 -6.28
CA ILE A 568 10.43 -5.24 -5.26
C ILE A 568 10.21 -3.87 -5.91
N SER A 569 9.20 -3.12 -5.45
CA SER A 569 8.80 -1.86 -6.06
C SER A 569 8.58 -0.74 -5.05
N ASN A 570 8.85 0.50 -5.46
CA ASN A 570 8.49 1.72 -4.70
C ASN A 570 9.10 1.80 -3.28
N CYS A 571 10.09 0.96 -2.94
CA CYS A 571 10.62 0.85 -1.58
C CYS A 571 11.74 1.87 -1.34
N SER A 572 11.80 2.38 -0.11
CA SER A 572 12.93 3.20 0.37
C SER A 572 13.68 2.44 1.46
N VAL A 573 14.98 2.24 1.28
CA VAL A 573 15.82 1.47 2.22
C VAL A 573 17.04 2.30 2.64
N ASN A 574 17.19 2.52 3.95
CA ASN A 574 18.41 2.98 4.59
C ASN A 574 19.04 1.81 5.35
N SER A 575 20.21 1.35 4.90
CA SER A 575 21.08 0.43 5.64
C SER A 575 22.49 1.01 5.73
N PRO A 576 22.84 1.69 6.84
CA PRO A 576 24.16 2.30 7.00
C PRO A 576 25.29 1.29 7.14
N TRP A 577 25.01 0.09 7.65
CA TRP A 577 26.04 -0.91 7.94
C TRP A 577 26.14 -2.00 6.87
N ASP A 578 25.06 -2.37 6.17
CA ASP A 578 25.06 -3.50 5.22
C ASP A 578 24.23 -3.29 3.94
N ASP A 579 23.98 -4.36 3.18
CA ASP A 579 23.29 -4.32 1.89
C ASP A 579 21.83 -3.83 1.99
N GLY A 580 21.40 -2.96 1.08
CA GLY A 580 20.03 -2.42 1.09
C GLY A 580 19.01 -3.42 0.54
N ILE A 581 19.27 -3.95 -0.66
CA ILE A 581 18.51 -5.05 -1.26
C ILE A 581 19.51 -6.09 -1.77
N CYS A 582 19.46 -7.29 -1.21
CA CYS A 582 20.44 -8.34 -1.42
C CYS A 582 19.76 -9.57 -2.06
N LEU A 583 20.23 -9.97 -3.22
CA LEU A 583 19.78 -11.18 -3.91
C LEU A 583 20.79 -12.29 -3.64
N LYS A 584 20.35 -13.44 -3.16
CA LYS A 584 21.21 -14.59 -2.82
C LYS A 584 20.75 -15.86 -3.54
N SER A 585 21.63 -16.83 -3.66
CA SER A 585 21.31 -18.19 -4.10
C SER A 585 22.15 -19.20 -3.29
N SER A 586 21.93 -19.20 -1.98
CA SER A 586 22.69 -19.99 -1.01
C SER A 586 22.46 -21.50 -1.15
N PHE A 587 23.05 -22.28 -0.23
CA PHE A 587 22.72 -23.69 -0.02
C PHE A 587 21.81 -23.90 1.22
N ALA A 588 21.21 -22.85 1.78
CA ALA A 588 20.42 -22.90 3.01
C ALA A 588 19.17 -23.80 2.91
N LEU A 589 18.69 -24.07 1.69
CA LEU A 589 17.60 -25.01 1.41
C LEU A 589 18.04 -26.49 1.37
N GLY A 590 19.34 -26.79 1.55
CA GLY A 590 19.91 -28.13 1.42
C GLY A 590 20.11 -28.60 -0.03
N TYR A 591 19.81 -27.74 -1.00
CA TYR A 591 20.08 -27.92 -2.42
C TYR A 591 20.30 -26.57 -3.09
N ALA A 592 21.05 -26.58 -4.20
CA ALA A 592 21.30 -25.37 -5.00
C ALA A 592 20.03 -24.98 -5.77
N ARG A 593 19.52 -23.75 -5.55
CA ARG A 593 18.36 -23.20 -6.24
C ARG A 593 18.64 -21.75 -6.68
N ALA A 594 18.37 -21.44 -7.94
CA ALA A 594 18.56 -20.09 -8.46
C ALA A 594 17.58 -19.10 -7.83
N THR A 595 18.02 -17.85 -7.67
CA THR A 595 17.10 -16.70 -7.58
C THR A 595 16.82 -16.23 -9.01
N GLU A 596 15.56 -16.25 -9.43
CA GLU A 596 15.21 -16.06 -10.84
C GLU A 596 13.89 -15.29 -11.07
N MET A 597 13.80 -14.61 -12.21
CA MET A 597 12.65 -13.77 -12.57
C MET A 597 12.40 -12.67 -11.53
N VAL A 598 13.42 -11.86 -11.24
CA VAL A 598 13.36 -10.78 -10.24
C VAL A 598 13.28 -9.42 -10.93
N THR A 599 12.40 -8.54 -10.44
CA THR A 599 12.36 -7.12 -10.82
C THR A 599 12.48 -6.25 -9.58
N ILE A 600 13.51 -5.40 -9.53
CA ILE A 600 13.67 -4.32 -8.55
C ILE A 600 13.43 -3.02 -9.31
N THR A 601 12.45 -2.20 -8.91
CA THR A 601 12.13 -0.96 -9.64
C THR A 601 11.63 0.19 -8.77
N ASN A 602 12.00 1.43 -9.14
CA ASN A 602 11.57 2.66 -8.44
C ASN A 602 11.92 2.65 -6.94
N CYS A 603 13.13 2.19 -6.60
CA CYS A 603 13.60 2.11 -5.21
C CYS A 603 14.63 3.20 -4.89
N LEU A 604 14.55 3.75 -3.67
CA LEU A 604 15.56 4.60 -3.07
C LEU A 604 16.45 3.77 -2.15
N LEU A 605 17.76 3.87 -2.35
CA LEU A 605 18.81 3.20 -1.59
C LEU A 605 19.67 4.25 -0.87
N SER A 606 19.95 4.02 0.40
CA SER A 606 20.84 4.85 1.22
C SER A 606 21.57 4.00 2.26
N GLY A 607 22.71 4.52 2.69
CA GLY A 607 23.39 4.14 3.92
C GLY A 607 23.95 5.39 4.62
N SER A 608 23.42 6.56 4.26
CA SER A 608 23.95 7.85 4.67
C SER A 608 23.14 8.53 5.76
N PHE A 609 21.88 8.12 5.98
CA PHE A 609 20.98 8.69 6.99
C PHE A 609 21.17 8.03 8.35
N GLU A 610 21.04 8.80 9.43
CA GLU A 610 21.02 8.27 10.80
C GLU A 610 19.84 7.30 11.00
N GLU A 611 20.04 6.23 11.78
CA GLU A 611 19.02 5.18 12.02
C GLU A 611 17.71 5.81 12.58
N GLY A 612 16.65 5.83 11.76
CA GLY A 612 15.34 6.43 12.03
C GLY A 612 14.99 7.67 11.17
N ALA A 613 15.98 8.32 10.57
CA ALA A 613 15.81 9.58 9.83
C ALA A 613 15.17 9.42 8.42
N LEU A 614 15.03 8.19 7.91
CA LEU A 614 14.21 7.90 6.72
C LEU A 614 12.72 7.85 7.08
N LEU A 615 12.37 7.39 8.29
CA LEU A 615 10.98 7.20 8.72
C LEU A 615 10.34 8.49 9.24
N ASP A 616 11.11 9.35 9.92
CA ASP A 616 10.64 10.67 10.37
C ASP A 616 10.61 11.73 9.24
N GLY A 617 11.21 11.42 8.08
CA GLY A 617 11.23 12.29 6.90
C GLY A 617 12.23 13.45 7.00
N THR A 618 13.15 13.44 7.96
CA THR A 618 14.22 14.46 8.06
C THR A 618 15.38 14.20 7.09
N PHE A 619 15.58 12.95 6.67
CA PHE A 619 16.71 12.50 5.84
C PHE A 619 18.09 12.93 6.38
N LYS A 620 18.19 13.10 7.70
CA LYS A 620 19.38 13.59 8.39
C LYS A 620 20.57 12.66 8.14
N LYS A 621 21.54 13.12 7.35
CA LYS A 621 22.78 12.38 7.08
C LYS A 621 23.69 12.35 8.31
N PHE A 622 24.36 11.21 8.55
CA PHE A 622 25.41 11.09 9.57
C PHE A 622 26.50 12.15 9.34
N ALA A 623 26.82 12.90 10.39
CA ALA A 623 27.84 13.94 10.40
C ALA A 623 29.21 13.48 9.87
N ASP A 624 29.96 14.44 9.31
CA ASP A 624 31.29 14.18 8.74
C ASP A 624 32.25 13.59 9.79
N GLY A 625 33.03 12.58 9.36
CA GLY A 625 33.92 11.83 10.23
C GLY A 625 33.26 10.70 11.05
N THR A 626 31.92 10.59 11.08
CA THR A 626 31.25 9.44 11.71
C THR A 626 31.65 8.13 11.00
N LYS A 627 32.13 7.16 11.76
CA LYS A 627 32.59 5.84 11.27
C LYS A 627 31.43 4.89 11.00
N VAL A 628 30.77 5.10 9.85
CA VAL A 628 29.79 4.18 9.23
C VAL A 628 30.32 3.75 7.86
N PRO A 629 30.13 2.48 7.42
CA PRO A 629 30.60 2.01 6.12
C PRO A 629 29.71 2.46 4.95
N ARG A 630 28.51 2.97 5.26
CA ARG A 630 27.52 3.52 4.31
C ARG A 630 27.24 2.55 3.16
N THR A 631 26.96 1.29 3.50
CA THR A 631 26.88 0.19 2.53
C THR A 631 25.67 0.35 1.60
N GLY A 632 24.44 0.15 2.07
CA GLY A 632 23.20 0.64 1.46
C GLY A 632 22.94 0.26 -0.01
N ARG A 633 23.54 -0.83 -0.51
CA ARG A 633 23.62 -1.14 -1.96
C ARG A 633 22.56 -2.10 -2.49
N ILE A 634 22.52 -2.28 -3.81
CA ILE A 634 21.87 -3.46 -4.43
C ILE A 634 22.97 -4.48 -4.77
N LYS A 635 22.78 -5.73 -4.32
CA LYS A 635 23.78 -6.79 -4.44
C LYS A 635 23.20 -8.10 -4.97
N PHE A 636 24.04 -8.86 -5.68
CA PHE A 636 23.90 -10.29 -5.92
C PHE A 636 25.06 -10.97 -5.18
N GLY A 637 24.77 -11.93 -4.28
CA GLY A 637 25.77 -12.62 -3.46
C GLY A 637 25.80 -12.19 -1.98
N THR A 638 26.83 -12.55 -1.21
CA THR A 638 27.98 -13.37 -1.61
C THR A 638 27.62 -14.84 -1.80
N GLU A 639 26.54 -15.27 -1.14
CA GLU A 639 25.94 -16.60 -1.11
C GLU A 639 25.47 -16.97 -2.52
N SER A 640 26.28 -17.76 -3.23
CA SER A 640 26.19 -17.88 -4.68
C SER A 640 26.45 -19.31 -5.18
N ASN A 641 25.63 -20.25 -4.72
CA ASN A 641 25.66 -21.66 -5.10
C ASN A 641 24.63 -22.01 -6.20
N GLY A 642 23.46 -21.37 -6.19
CA GLY A 642 22.28 -21.78 -6.98
C GLY A 642 22.09 -21.08 -8.32
N GLY A 643 22.58 -19.86 -8.49
CA GLY A 643 22.45 -19.08 -9.72
C GLY A 643 21.56 -17.85 -9.61
N PHE A 644 21.71 -16.94 -10.57
CA PHE A 644 20.96 -15.69 -10.68
C PHE A 644 20.54 -15.50 -12.14
N LYS A 645 19.23 -15.50 -12.42
CA LYS A 645 18.72 -15.63 -13.80
C LYS A 645 17.55 -14.73 -14.13
N ASN A 646 17.59 -14.03 -15.27
CA ASN A 646 16.52 -13.15 -15.74
C ASN A 646 16.14 -12.11 -14.66
N ILE A 647 17.04 -11.16 -14.41
CA ILE A 647 16.90 -10.16 -13.34
C ILE A 647 17.04 -8.75 -13.89
N THR A 648 16.07 -7.89 -13.54
CA THR A 648 16.03 -6.48 -13.93
C THR A 648 16.09 -5.59 -12.70
N VAL A 649 17.04 -4.66 -12.67
CA VAL A 649 17.11 -3.54 -11.72
C VAL A 649 16.89 -2.26 -12.51
N SER A 650 15.84 -1.49 -12.21
CA SER A 650 15.48 -0.34 -13.03
C SER A 650 14.98 0.88 -12.27
N ASN A 651 15.30 2.08 -12.75
CA ASN A 651 14.77 3.35 -12.21
C ASN A 651 15.08 3.54 -10.72
N CYS A 652 16.26 3.09 -10.26
CA CYS A 652 16.68 3.16 -8.86
C CYS A 652 17.59 4.37 -8.57
N VAL A 653 17.48 4.92 -7.36
CA VAL A 653 18.27 6.07 -6.89
C VAL A 653 19.10 5.63 -5.68
N PHE A 654 20.39 5.99 -5.68
CA PHE A 654 21.34 5.72 -4.60
C PHE A 654 21.84 7.06 -4.04
N ASP A 655 21.72 7.29 -2.72
CA ASP A 655 22.20 8.50 -2.05
C ASP A 655 23.20 8.21 -0.91
N GLY A 656 24.45 8.63 -1.10
CA GLY A 656 25.51 8.54 -0.09
C GLY A 656 25.90 7.12 0.33
N CYS A 657 25.71 6.14 -0.56
CA CYS A 657 25.93 4.70 -0.33
C CYS A 657 26.86 4.07 -1.38
N ARG A 658 27.02 2.75 -1.38
CA ARG A 658 27.70 2.00 -2.45
C ARG A 658 26.70 1.67 -3.58
N GLY A 659 27.21 1.42 -4.79
CA GLY A 659 26.39 1.28 -6.01
C GLY A 659 25.82 -0.12 -6.27
N LEU A 660 26.20 -0.73 -7.40
CA LEU A 660 25.81 -2.09 -7.78
C LEU A 660 26.95 -3.07 -7.49
N ALA A 661 26.62 -4.21 -6.87
CA ALA A 661 27.56 -5.32 -6.66
C ALA A 661 26.99 -6.64 -7.23
N ILE A 662 27.68 -7.26 -8.18
CA ILE A 662 27.21 -8.44 -8.93
C ILE A 662 28.25 -9.56 -8.77
N GLU A 663 28.05 -10.42 -7.77
CA GLU A 663 29.08 -11.32 -7.25
C GLU A 663 28.67 -12.80 -7.41
N SER A 664 29.51 -13.61 -8.04
CA SER A 664 29.45 -15.08 -7.98
C SER A 664 30.78 -15.62 -7.51
N VAL A 665 30.79 -16.31 -6.37
CA VAL A 665 32.02 -16.84 -5.74
C VAL A 665 31.91 -18.27 -5.25
N ASP A 666 30.71 -18.87 -5.20
CA ASP A 666 30.50 -20.25 -4.69
C ASP A 666 29.96 -21.25 -5.74
N GLY A 667 30.08 -20.92 -7.04
CA GLY A 667 29.76 -21.81 -8.17
C GLY A 667 28.56 -21.40 -9.04
N ALA A 668 27.81 -20.37 -8.65
CA ALA A 668 26.63 -19.90 -9.39
C ALA A 668 26.94 -19.40 -10.82
N VAL A 669 26.00 -19.63 -11.73
CA VAL A 669 25.89 -18.87 -12.98
C VAL A 669 25.02 -17.64 -12.75
N ILE A 670 25.57 -16.46 -13.01
CA ILE A 670 24.81 -15.21 -13.21
C ILE A 670 24.59 -15.06 -14.71
N GLU A 671 23.34 -15.02 -15.15
CA GLU A 671 23.03 -14.77 -16.57
C GLU A 671 21.70 -14.04 -16.80
N ASP A 672 21.64 -13.29 -17.90
CA ASP A 672 20.48 -12.50 -18.30
C ASP A 672 20.10 -11.44 -17.25
N VAL A 673 21.05 -10.54 -16.96
CA VAL A 673 20.90 -9.46 -15.97
C VAL A 673 20.94 -8.09 -16.64
N THR A 674 19.98 -7.24 -16.32
CA THR A 674 19.90 -5.85 -16.83
C THR A 674 19.77 -4.86 -15.68
N CYS A 675 20.67 -3.88 -15.61
CA CYS A 675 20.60 -2.74 -14.69
C CYS A 675 20.47 -1.45 -15.52
N ALA A 676 19.33 -0.77 -15.42
CA ALA A 676 18.97 0.33 -16.33
C ALA A 676 18.39 1.57 -15.62
N ASN A 677 18.63 2.77 -16.16
CA ASN A 677 18.05 4.04 -15.65
C ASN A 677 18.40 4.30 -14.17
N ILE A 678 19.68 4.23 -13.80
CA ILE A 678 20.11 4.34 -12.39
C ILE A 678 20.81 5.67 -12.14
N THR A 679 20.49 6.33 -11.03
CA THR A 679 21.20 7.54 -10.57
C THR A 679 21.88 7.27 -9.23
N MET A 680 23.18 7.57 -9.14
CA MET A 680 23.96 7.46 -7.91
C MET A 680 24.57 8.81 -7.54
N ARG A 681 24.34 9.27 -6.31
CA ARG A 681 24.88 10.51 -5.75
C ARG A 681 25.71 10.22 -4.50
N ASP A 682 26.81 10.94 -4.37
CA ASP A 682 27.77 10.86 -3.26
C ASP A 682 28.26 9.43 -2.98
N ALA A 683 28.39 8.61 -4.04
CA ALA A 683 28.65 7.19 -3.89
C ALA A 683 30.09 6.92 -3.37
N VAL A 684 30.19 6.07 -2.35
CA VAL A 684 31.36 6.04 -1.44
C VAL A 684 32.48 5.06 -1.83
N GLU A 685 32.18 4.13 -2.73
CA GLU A 685 33.10 3.08 -3.21
C GLU A 685 32.89 2.85 -4.72
N ALA A 686 33.25 1.66 -5.25
CA ALA A 686 33.00 1.28 -6.63
C ALA A 686 31.50 1.44 -6.99
N PRO A 687 31.13 2.22 -8.03
CA PRO A 687 29.74 2.40 -8.43
C PRO A 687 29.16 1.14 -9.09
N ILE A 688 30.00 0.40 -9.79
CA ILE A 688 29.70 -0.87 -10.44
C ILE A 688 30.83 -1.83 -10.05
N PHE A 689 30.49 -2.94 -9.41
CA PHE A 689 31.41 -4.01 -9.06
C PHE A 689 30.86 -5.34 -9.57
N VAL A 690 31.49 -5.93 -10.57
CA VAL A 690 31.13 -7.24 -11.11
C VAL A 690 32.29 -8.21 -10.86
N ARG A 691 32.02 -9.30 -10.13
CA ARG A 691 33.06 -10.19 -9.61
C ARG A 691 32.67 -11.66 -9.75
N LEU A 692 33.36 -12.37 -10.64
CA LEU A 692 33.44 -13.84 -10.60
C LEU A 692 34.63 -14.25 -9.72
N GLY A 693 34.48 -15.28 -8.90
CA GLY A 693 35.53 -15.81 -8.03
C GLY A 693 35.32 -17.28 -7.66
N ALA A 694 36.16 -17.77 -6.76
CA ALA A 694 36.26 -19.18 -6.37
C ALA A 694 36.48 -19.33 -4.84
N ARG A 695 35.63 -18.68 -4.05
CA ARG A 695 35.51 -18.92 -2.60
C ARG A 695 35.03 -20.35 -2.32
N MET A 696 34.09 -20.84 -3.14
CA MET A 696 33.55 -22.20 -3.11
C MET A 696 33.00 -22.63 -1.75
N ARG A 697 32.31 -21.73 -1.04
CA ARG A 697 31.62 -22.06 0.22
C ARG A 697 30.30 -22.79 -0.11
N GLY A 698 30.37 -24.11 -0.15
CA GLY A 698 29.28 -24.99 -0.56
C GLY A 698 29.72 -26.46 -0.66
N PRO A 699 28.91 -27.34 -1.26
CA PRO A 699 29.27 -28.75 -1.48
C PRO A 699 30.58 -28.93 -2.27
N SER A 700 31.35 -29.95 -1.90
CA SER A 700 32.60 -30.28 -2.58
C SER A 700 32.36 -30.75 -4.03
N GLY A 701 33.22 -30.33 -4.96
CA GLY A 701 33.16 -30.74 -6.37
C GLY A 701 32.28 -29.86 -7.27
N VAL A 702 31.63 -28.83 -6.72
CA VAL A 702 31.02 -27.75 -7.51
C VAL A 702 32.13 -27.02 -8.31
N PRO A 703 31.95 -26.78 -9.63
CA PRO A 703 32.91 -26.04 -10.44
C PRO A 703 32.84 -24.53 -10.15
N VAL A 704 33.85 -23.77 -10.59
CA VAL A 704 33.77 -22.31 -10.64
C VAL A 704 32.57 -21.89 -11.50
N GLY A 705 31.86 -20.85 -11.06
CA GLY A 705 30.68 -20.32 -11.74
C GLY A 705 30.98 -19.57 -13.03
N ALA A 706 29.99 -18.80 -13.49
CA ALA A 706 30.13 -17.91 -14.65
C ALA A 706 29.31 -16.64 -14.43
N ILE A 707 29.70 -15.55 -15.10
CA ILE A 707 28.88 -14.33 -15.21
C ILE A 707 28.82 -13.99 -16.70
N ARG A 708 27.60 -13.86 -17.25
CA ARG A 708 27.43 -13.53 -18.68
C ARG A 708 26.13 -12.82 -19.02
N ARG A 709 26.08 -12.20 -20.21
CA ARG A 709 24.90 -11.49 -20.74
C ARG A 709 24.41 -10.44 -19.75
N LEU A 710 25.32 -9.53 -19.43
CA LEU A 710 25.11 -8.44 -18.47
C LEU A 710 24.97 -7.11 -19.21
N ILE A 711 23.83 -6.44 -19.02
CA ILE A 711 23.55 -5.12 -19.61
C ILE A 711 23.49 -4.06 -18.51
N LEU A 712 24.36 -3.05 -18.60
CA LEU A 712 24.39 -1.89 -17.72
C LEU A 712 24.15 -0.63 -18.57
N SER A 713 22.97 0.00 -18.47
CA SER A 713 22.57 1.06 -19.41
C SER A 713 21.97 2.29 -18.73
N ASN A 714 22.23 3.49 -19.28
CA ASN A 714 21.70 4.76 -18.78
C ASN A 714 21.93 4.94 -17.26
N ILE A 715 23.20 4.94 -16.85
CA ILE A 715 23.61 5.05 -15.43
C ILE A 715 24.38 6.36 -15.23
N THR A 716 23.90 7.23 -14.35
CA THR A 716 24.57 8.50 -13.99
C THR A 716 25.11 8.43 -12.56
N VAL A 717 26.40 8.72 -12.38
CA VAL A 717 27.12 8.55 -11.11
C VAL A 717 27.91 9.81 -10.74
N LEU A 718 27.75 10.27 -9.51
CA LEU A 718 28.57 11.30 -8.87
C LEU A 718 29.28 10.74 -7.64
N CYS A 719 30.60 10.58 -7.74
CA CYS A 719 31.52 10.10 -6.70
C CYS A 719 32.47 11.21 -6.20
N ALA A 720 31.97 12.44 -6.09
CA ALA A 720 32.76 13.61 -5.69
C ALA A 720 33.10 13.66 -4.18
N ALA A 721 32.69 12.68 -3.39
CA ALA A 721 32.97 12.63 -1.96
C ALA A 721 34.50 12.50 -1.71
N PRO A 722 35.10 13.37 -0.86
CA PRO A 722 36.56 13.43 -0.67
C PRO A 722 37.16 12.19 0.01
N ASN A 723 36.30 11.33 0.59
CA ASN A 723 36.68 10.07 1.22
C ASN A 723 36.43 8.83 0.34
N SER A 724 36.02 8.99 -0.94
CA SER A 724 35.88 7.84 -1.83
C SER A 724 37.21 7.08 -1.94
N ALA A 725 37.17 5.75 -1.89
CA ALA A 725 38.37 4.92 -1.72
C ALA A 725 39.32 4.87 -2.94
N ARG A 726 39.15 5.78 -3.91
CA ARG A 726 39.80 5.82 -5.23
C ARG A 726 39.68 4.47 -5.98
N ILE A 727 38.57 3.78 -5.79
CA ILE A 727 38.23 2.54 -6.49
C ILE A 727 37.35 2.90 -7.70
N ALA A 728 37.77 2.48 -8.89
CA ALA A 728 37.03 2.60 -10.13
C ALA A 728 35.77 1.71 -10.14
N SER A 729 34.97 1.79 -11.20
CA SER A 729 34.10 0.67 -11.55
C SER A 729 34.94 -0.56 -11.92
N ILE A 730 34.51 -1.76 -11.56
CA ILE A 730 35.27 -3.01 -11.75
C ILE A 730 34.44 -4.07 -12.46
N VAL A 731 35.03 -4.74 -13.44
CA VAL A 731 34.54 -6.00 -14.01
C VAL A 731 35.69 -7.01 -14.00
N ALA A 732 35.69 -7.96 -13.07
CA ALA A 732 36.84 -8.82 -12.78
C ALA A 732 36.47 -10.31 -12.67
N GLY A 733 36.82 -11.08 -13.71
CA GLY A 733 36.86 -12.54 -13.69
C GLY A 733 38.08 -13.09 -12.94
N ILE A 734 38.41 -14.37 -13.16
CA ILE A 734 39.63 -15.02 -12.65
C ILE A 734 40.32 -15.82 -13.76
N PRO A 735 41.61 -16.18 -13.64
CA PRO A 735 42.34 -16.90 -14.68
C PRO A 735 41.61 -18.18 -15.12
N GLY A 736 41.43 -18.33 -16.44
CA GLY A 736 40.70 -19.46 -17.03
C GLY A 736 39.16 -19.38 -16.97
N HIS A 737 38.60 -18.40 -16.24
CA HIS A 737 37.16 -18.16 -16.12
C HIS A 737 36.84 -16.68 -16.40
N PRO A 738 36.76 -16.28 -17.67
CA PRO A 738 36.37 -14.92 -18.03
C PRO A 738 34.90 -14.65 -17.71
N ILE A 739 34.57 -13.37 -17.52
CA ILE A 739 33.19 -12.86 -17.59
C ILE A 739 32.87 -12.65 -19.09
N GLU A 740 31.70 -13.07 -19.56
CA GLU A 740 31.36 -13.08 -20.99
C GLU A 740 30.19 -12.13 -21.32
N ASP A 741 30.07 -11.65 -22.56
CA ASP A 741 28.92 -10.88 -23.08
C ASP A 741 28.50 -9.68 -22.16
N VAL A 742 29.37 -8.68 -21.99
CA VAL A 742 29.12 -7.51 -21.12
C VAL A 742 28.89 -6.26 -21.97
N LYS A 743 27.71 -5.65 -21.86
CA LYS A 743 27.34 -4.40 -22.54
C LYS A 743 27.19 -3.26 -21.53
N ILE A 744 27.92 -2.17 -21.71
CA ILE A 744 27.84 -0.95 -20.90
C ILE A 744 27.51 0.23 -21.82
N SER A 745 26.32 0.82 -21.71
CA SER A 745 25.91 1.93 -22.59
C SER A 745 25.38 3.18 -21.89
N ASP A 746 25.68 4.34 -22.46
CA ASP A 746 25.10 5.63 -22.07
C ASP A 746 25.33 5.95 -20.57
N VAL A 747 26.49 5.54 -20.06
CA VAL A 747 26.92 5.72 -18.67
C VAL A 747 27.72 7.03 -18.51
N VAL A 748 27.45 7.77 -17.43
CA VAL A 748 28.20 8.97 -17.02
C VAL A 748 28.76 8.78 -15.62
N VAL A 749 30.07 8.89 -15.44
CA VAL A 749 30.71 8.83 -14.11
C VAL A 749 31.57 10.07 -13.86
N VAL A 750 31.33 10.74 -12.73
CA VAL A 750 32.13 11.87 -12.23
C VAL A 750 32.84 11.46 -10.94
N HIS A 751 34.15 11.23 -10.98
CA HIS A 751 34.96 10.77 -9.85
C HIS A 751 35.51 11.92 -9.00
N GLY A 752 35.89 11.64 -7.75
CA GLY A 752 36.68 12.57 -6.93
C GLY A 752 38.09 12.86 -7.48
N GLY A 753 38.69 11.90 -8.21
CA GLY A 753 40.06 12.00 -8.73
C GLY A 753 41.14 11.74 -7.69
N GLY A 754 42.34 12.31 -7.87
CA GLY A 754 43.43 12.29 -6.89
C GLY A 754 44.25 11.00 -6.81
N GLY A 755 44.14 10.09 -7.78
CA GLY A 755 45.05 8.96 -7.93
C GLY A 755 46.45 9.36 -8.40
N THR A 756 47.46 8.59 -8.01
CA THR A 756 48.87 8.86 -8.32
C THR A 756 49.40 7.99 -9.46
N ALA A 757 50.52 8.41 -10.07
CA ALA A 757 51.25 7.57 -11.04
C ALA A 757 51.79 6.26 -10.42
N SER A 758 51.90 6.19 -9.08
CA SER A 758 52.18 4.95 -8.35
C SER A 758 50.96 4.03 -8.33
N ASP A 759 49.77 4.56 -8.04
CA ASP A 759 48.51 3.80 -8.13
C ASP A 759 48.29 3.27 -9.55
N ALA A 760 48.59 4.07 -10.57
CA ALA A 760 48.48 3.69 -11.99
C ALA A 760 49.29 2.45 -12.39
N GLN A 761 50.43 2.20 -11.73
CA GLN A 761 51.29 1.03 -11.99
C GLN A 761 51.09 -0.10 -10.96
N ARG A 762 50.06 -0.04 -10.11
CA ARG A 762 49.76 -1.12 -9.14
C ARG A 762 49.23 -2.36 -9.85
N ALA A 763 50.01 -3.45 -9.79
CA ALA A 763 49.50 -4.79 -10.01
C ALA A 763 48.43 -5.12 -8.95
N ILE A 764 47.24 -5.51 -9.41
CA ILE A 764 46.12 -5.91 -8.55
C ILE A 764 46.16 -7.44 -8.36
N PRO A 765 46.17 -7.98 -7.14
CA PRO A 765 46.19 -9.43 -6.92
C PRO A 765 44.92 -10.12 -7.44
N GLN A 766 44.98 -11.43 -7.67
CA GLN A 766 43.86 -12.18 -8.25
C GLN A 766 42.69 -12.38 -7.28
N GLU A 767 43.00 -12.59 -5.99
CA GLU A 767 42.02 -12.63 -4.88
C GLU A 767 40.82 -13.54 -5.15
N GLU A 768 41.08 -14.69 -5.75
CA GLU A 768 40.06 -15.66 -6.20
C GLU A 768 39.18 -16.15 -5.05
N LYS A 769 39.79 -16.36 -3.87
CA LYS A 769 39.16 -16.97 -2.69
C LYS A 769 38.81 -15.98 -1.58
N LYS A 770 39.05 -14.68 -1.78
CA LYS A 770 38.70 -13.65 -0.79
C LYS A 770 37.19 -13.43 -0.74
N TYR A 771 36.74 -12.81 0.36
CA TYR A 771 35.40 -12.25 0.44
C TYR A 771 35.26 -11.08 -0.57
N PRO A 772 34.25 -11.11 -1.47
CA PRO A 772 34.17 -10.21 -2.63
C PRO A 772 33.67 -8.80 -2.27
N GLU A 773 34.57 -7.94 -1.81
CA GLU A 773 34.31 -6.50 -1.67
C GLU A 773 35.30 -5.70 -2.53
N PRO A 774 34.93 -4.53 -3.10
CA PRO A 774 35.86 -3.76 -3.94
C PRO A 774 37.13 -3.35 -3.19
N THR A 775 36.99 -2.99 -1.90
CA THR A 775 38.10 -2.78 -0.94
C THR A 775 39.16 -3.89 -0.94
N MET A 776 38.85 -5.13 -1.33
CA MET A 776 39.83 -6.22 -1.35
C MET A 776 41.00 -6.00 -2.31
N PHE A 777 40.82 -5.13 -3.31
CA PHE A 777 41.84 -4.69 -4.26
C PHE A 777 42.51 -3.35 -3.85
N GLY A 778 41.90 -2.56 -2.97
CA GLY A 778 42.32 -1.19 -2.64
C GLY A 778 42.18 -0.23 -3.83
N THR A 779 43.00 0.84 -3.90
CA THR A 779 43.03 1.75 -5.07
C THR A 779 43.17 0.94 -6.37
N THR A 780 42.36 1.21 -7.38
CA THR A 780 42.51 0.61 -8.70
C THR A 780 43.56 1.35 -9.55
N PRO A 781 44.22 0.67 -10.51
CA PRO A 781 45.14 1.33 -11.43
C PRO A 781 44.42 2.21 -12.45
N ALA A 782 43.13 1.94 -12.74
CA ALA A 782 42.24 2.86 -13.43
C ALA A 782 41.57 3.84 -12.45
N HIS A 783 41.12 5.01 -12.94
CA HIS A 783 40.10 5.80 -12.23
C HIS A 783 38.67 5.54 -12.72
N GLY A 784 38.46 5.27 -14.01
CA GLY A 784 37.15 5.05 -14.63
C GLY A 784 36.65 3.62 -14.49
N PHE A 785 37.26 2.70 -15.25
CA PHE A 785 36.94 1.27 -15.23
C PHE A 785 38.22 0.41 -15.19
N PHE A 786 38.28 -0.54 -14.26
CA PHE A 786 39.25 -1.63 -14.24
C PHE A 786 38.57 -2.93 -14.70
N VAL A 787 38.99 -3.45 -15.85
CA VAL A 787 38.43 -4.62 -16.51
C VAL A 787 39.50 -5.72 -16.54
N ARG A 788 39.17 -6.93 -16.05
CA ARG A 788 40.10 -8.06 -16.04
C ARG A 788 39.42 -9.41 -16.28
N HIS A 789 40.03 -10.28 -17.09
CA HIS A 789 39.48 -11.59 -17.47
C HIS A 789 38.06 -11.47 -18.02
N VAL A 790 37.92 -10.87 -19.21
CA VAL A 790 36.63 -10.59 -19.85
C VAL A 790 36.66 -10.96 -21.33
N ARG A 791 35.58 -11.54 -21.85
CA ARG A 791 35.35 -11.82 -23.28
C ARG A 791 34.09 -11.11 -23.76
N GLY A 792 34.17 -10.40 -24.89
CA GLY A 792 33.01 -9.72 -25.47
C GLY A 792 32.51 -8.56 -24.59
N LEU A 793 33.34 -7.51 -24.49
CA LEU A 793 32.99 -6.24 -23.85
C LEU A 793 32.57 -5.21 -24.90
N GLU A 794 31.36 -4.68 -24.80
CA GLU A 794 30.91 -3.50 -25.56
C GLU A 794 30.73 -2.30 -24.60
N MET A 795 31.41 -1.19 -24.87
CA MET A 795 31.20 0.09 -24.18
C MET A 795 30.79 1.17 -25.19
N GLU A 796 29.59 1.75 -25.06
CA GLU A 796 29.06 2.69 -26.05
C GLU A 796 28.47 3.95 -25.39
N SER A 797 28.72 5.13 -25.97
CA SER A 797 28.31 6.46 -25.42
C SER A 797 28.84 6.79 -24.00
N VAL A 798 29.86 6.12 -23.47
CA VAL A 798 30.32 6.29 -22.07
C VAL A 798 31.09 7.61 -21.85
N LYS A 799 30.74 8.36 -20.79
CA LYS A 799 31.42 9.60 -20.37
C LYS A 799 32.09 9.43 -19.00
N ILE A 800 33.36 9.80 -18.89
CA ILE A 800 34.14 9.77 -17.65
C ILE A 800 34.77 11.13 -17.37
N GLU A 801 34.58 11.67 -16.16
CA GLU A 801 35.16 12.93 -15.69
C GLU A 801 35.70 12.78 -14.25
N HIS A 802 36.68 13.61 -13.86
CA HIS A 802 37.20 13.68 -12.49
C HIS A 802 37.16 15.12 -11.96
N ALA A 803 36.93 15.29 -10.65
CA ALA A 803 36.82 16.60 -10.00
C ALA A 803 38.19 17.19 -9.60
N ASN A 804 39.18 16.34 -9.36
CA ASN A 804 40.58 16.69 -9.15
C ASN A 804 41.43 15.91 -10.17
N PRO A 805 42.64 16.40 -10.53
CA PRO A 805 43.57 15.66 -11.38
C PRO A 805 43.82 14.23 -10.89
N ASP A 806 43.98 13.29 -11.81
CA ASP A 806 44.19 11.87 -11.52
C ASP A 806 45.20 11.28 -12.50
N ALA A 807 46.36 10.86 -12.00
CA ALA A 807 47.48 10.39 -12.81
C ALA A 807 47.34 8.91 -13.26
N ARG A 808 46.12 8.38 -13.26
CA ARG A 808 45.76 7.02 -13.65
C ARG A 808 45.05 6.97 -15.01
N PRO A 809 45.25 5.91 -15.80
CA PRO A 809 44.43 5.67 -16.97
C PRO A 809 42.92 5.68 -16.66
N VAL A 810 42.12 6.11 -17.64
CA VAL A 810 40.66 6.14 -17.52
C VAL A 810 40.12 4.70 -17.54
N PHE A 811 40.65 3.89 -18.46
CA PHE A 811 40.35 2.47 -18.62
C PHE A 811 41.64 1.65 -18.47
N VAL A 812 41.59 0.58 -17.69
CA VAL A 812 42.65 -0.46 -17.65
C VAL A 812 42.02 -1.79 -18.01
N LEU A 813 42.55 -2.44 -19.05
CA LEU A 813 42.11 -3.75 -19.54
C LEU A 813 43.26 -4.75 -19.36
N ASP A 814 43.00 -5.86 -18.65
CA ASP A 814 43.98 -6.87 -18.27
C ASP A 814 43.46 -8.28 -18.63
N ASP A 815 44.06 -8.97 -19.60
CA ASP A 815 43.56 -10.25 -20.15
C ASP A 815 42.09 -10.15 -20.63
N VAL A 816 41.89 -9.48 -21.77
CA VAL A 816 40.57 -9.18 -22.36
C VAL A 816 40.54 -9.56 -23.85
N GLU A 817 39.45 -10.20 -24.30
CA GLU A 817 39.30 -10.74 -25.66
C GLU A 817 37.99 -10.22 -26.29
N GLY A 818 38.07 -9.43 -27.36
CA GLY A 818 36.91 -8.77 -27.98
C GLY A 818 36.40 -7.61 -27.13
N ALA A 819 36.89 -6.40 -27.40
CA ALA A 819 36.64 -5.22 -26.57
C ALA A 819 36.40 -3.97 -27.44
N ASP A 820 35.12 -3.64 -27.65
CA ASP A 820 34.66 -2.60 -28.57
C ASP A 820 34.20 -1.33 -27.83
N PHE A 821 34.81 -0.19 -28.16
CA PHE A 821 34.56 1.11 -27.51
C PHE A 821 34.02 2.16 -28.49
N GLY A 822 32.75 2.55 -28.33
CA GLY A 822 32.07 3.57 -29.12
C GLY A 822 31.81 4.88 -28.37
N ARG A 823 32.01 6.02 -29.05
CA ARG A 823 31.59 7.37 -28.61
C ARG A 823 32.06 7.77 -27.20
N ILE A 824 33.18 7.22 -26.74
CA ILE A 824 33.73 7.47 -25.41
C ILE A 824 34.14 8.94 -25.27
N LYS A 825 33.89 9.53 -24.10
CA LYS A 825 34.29 10.90 -23.75
C LYS A 825 34.99 10.89 -22.40
N ALA A 826 36.32 10.95 -22.40
CA ALA A 826 37.10 10.96 -21.16
C ALA A 826 37.75 12.31 -20.89
N ALA A 827 37.77 12.72 -19.61
CA ALA A 827 38.73 13.69 -19.10
C ALA A 827 40.05 12.98 -18.76
N THR A 828 41.17 13.55 -19.22
CA THR A 828 42.53 13.04 -19.02
C THR A 828 43.47 14.21 -18.73
N ASP A 829 44.28 14.11 -17.69
CA ASP A 829 45.37 15.06 -17.46
C ASP A 829 46.47 14.95 -18.53
N HIS A 830 47.28 16.01 -18.67
CA HIS A 830 48.33 16.07 -19.68
C HIS A 830 49.39 14.97 -19.47
N GLY A 831 49.44 14.01 -20.41
CA GLY A 831 50.37 12.89 -20.39
C GLY A 831 49.84 11.64 -19.69
N VAL A 832 48.58 11.63 -19.27
CA VAL A 832 47.87 10.43 -18.78
C VAL A 832 47.14 9.77 -19.96
N PRO A 833 47.34 8.46 -20.24
CA PRO A 833 46.65 7.79 -21.33
C PRO A 833 45.17 7.57 -20.99
N THR A 834 44.32 7.46 -22.02
CA THR A 834 42.92 7.07 -21.84
C THR A 834 42.80 5.57 -21.55
N PHE A 835 43.57 4.75 -22.26
CA PHE A 835 43.58 3.30 -22.10
C PHE A 835 44.98 2.79 -21.70
N SER A 836 45.04 1.85 -20.76
CA SER A 836 46.19 0.95 -20.59
C SER A 836 45.73 -0.48 -20.84
N LEU A 837 46.34 -1.13 -21.83
CA LEU A 837 46.01 -2.47 -22.31
C LEU A 837 47.14 -3.44 -21.91
N ASN A 838 46.80 -4.57 -21.29
CA ASN A 838 47.71 -5.66 -20.96
C ASN A 838 47.10 -7.00 -21.38
N GLN A 839 47.80 -7.78 -22.21
CA GLN A 839 47.31 -9.06 -22.79
C GLN A 839 45.92 -8.96 -23.44
N VAL A 840 45.69 -7.93 -24.26
CA VAL A 840 44.39 -7.69 -24.91
C VAL A 840 44.38 -8.23 -26.35
N ARG A 841 43.24 -8.78 -26.77
CA ARG A 841 42.96 -9.24 -28.14
C ARG A 841 41.68 -8.59 -28.66
N ASP A 842 41.63 -8.37 -29.97
CA ASP A 842 40.47 -7.84 -30.70
C ASP A 842 39.87 -6.60 -30.03
N PHE A 843 40.71 -5.58 -29.82
CA PHE A 843 40.32 -4.29 -29.26
C PHE A 843 40.00 -3.30 -30.37
N SER A 844 38.86 -2.63 -30.28
CA SER A 844 38.50 -1.49 -31.11
C SER A 844 38.09 -0.29 -30.27
N VAL A 845 38.43 0.91 -30.73
CA VAL A 845 37.85 2.17 -30.24
C VAL A 845 37.55 3.09 -31.41
N ALA A 846 36.35 3.67 -31.45
CA ALA A 846 35.88 4.49 -32.56
C ALA A 846 34.99 5.65 -32.13
N ARG A 847 35.05 6.76 -32.88
CA ARG A 847 34.25 7.99 -32.71
C ARG A 847 34.39 8.62 -31.30
N SER A 848 35.53 8.37 -30.65
CA SER A 848 35.80 8.68 -29.24
C SER A 848 36.66 9.93 -29.07
N LYS A 849 36.79 10.43 -27.83
CA LYS A 849 37.69 11.52 -27.45
C LYS A 849 38.26 11.28 -26.04
N PRO A 850 39.56 11.53 -25.80
CA PRO A 850 40.51 12.20 -26.69
C PRO A 850 41.18 11.29 -27.76
N VAL A 851 41.07 9.96 -27.64
CA VAL A 851 41.79 9.02 -28.53
C VAL A 851 41.27 9.02 -29.97
N PRO A 852 42.14 8.79 -30.98
CA PRO A 852 41.74 8.53 -32.36
C PRO A 852 41.20 7.11 -32.54
N ASP A 853 40.40 6.91 -33.60
CA ASP A 853 39.89 5.60 -33.99
C ASP A 853 41.04 4.60 -34.20
N THR A 854 41.01 3.47 -33.50
CA THR A 854 42.12 2.51 -33.37
C THR A 854 41.61 1.08 -33.27
N GLU A 855 42.22 0.16 -34.03
CA GLU A 855 41.97 -1.30 -33.97
C GLU A 855 43.27 -2.05 -33.63
N ILE A 856 43.18 -3.13 -32.85
CA ILE A 856 44.33 -3.93 -32.39
C ILE A 856 43.93 -5.41 -32.26
N GLU A 857 44.49 -6.27 -33.13
CA GLU A 857 44.30 -7.73 -33.12
C GLU A 857 44.86 -8.40 -31.85
N VAL A 858 46.12 -8.11 -31.48
CA VAL A 858 46.77 -8.63 -30.26
C VAL A 858 47.77 -7.62 -29.69
N VAL A 859 47.80 -7.43 -28.37
CA VAL A 859 48.81 -6.60 -27.70
C VAL A 859 49.21 -7.10 -26.31
N GLY A 860 50.53 -7.22 -26.08
CA GLY A 860 51.11 -7.64 -24.80
C GLY A 860 51.02 -6.56 -23.72
N LYS A 861 51.51 -5.34 -23.98
CA LYS A 861 51.23 -4.12 -23.21
C LYS A 861 51.27 -2.89 -24.13
N LYS A 862 50.31 -1.96 -23.99
CA LYS A 862 50.27 -0.67 -24.71
C LYS A 862 49.43 0.36 -23.94
N GLU A 863 49.76 1.64 -24.10
CA GLU A 863 48.97 2.77 -23.61
C GLU A 863 48.48 3.62 -24.81
N ILE A 864 47.29 4.24 -24.71
CA ILE A 864 46.60 5.01 -25.77
C ILE A 864 45.95 6.25 -25.18
#